data_AF-A0A154BV94-F1
#
_entry.id   AF-A0A154BV94-F1
#
_cell.length_a   1.000
_cell.length_b   1.000
_cell.length_c   1.000
_cell.angle_alpha   90.00
_cell.angle_beta   90.00
_cell.angle_gamma   90.00
#
_symmetry.space_group_name_H-M   'P 1'
#
loop_
_entity.id
_entity.type
_entity.pdbx_description
1 polymer ?
#
loop_
_entity_poly.entity_id
_entity_poly.type
_entity_poly.pdbx_seq_one_letter_code
_entity_poly.pdbx_strand_id
1 'polypeptide(L)'
;MRRHLSYLNILCCLTVLLQQPMALAGSAISVPPEARDTANAVIAAAQNTLDEQQAALYRAEAKTYAQKAEVEAAEAQLQVIAAEKALAQHSTEAEKAAAEAQITVQQAQEAVALATALNEKAKNAIAAAEAAYKVADVVEASLQADEAALLQKQSIKAIATPTVRTEIAEQTSLEDTDELLKMEKEIKTLEKMQKDADLARQRNIPLLEAQDDATVDWSEAEAAHAHADRLNQIALDADKAAEQAEHIADKKTAIAEAAMYKAAEAKQAVLDLQLADNDAKETAVRAKNYEMQTKTELEQLIYSQEHPQGSHFFAGGMNYYRWHDKFGNSGYQITRPLYFGYWQKDLSYGLYTNYITSRNNTAGASGRVNTLSDTTLTFSKRNEQPNFIVDYDLSINIPTGKSALSRPERYAMMNEDLVAVSQFGKGWQFTPGIAVSWRIGDEDMWTLGTNYTFSHSYDPTSDIVNDTVSPGSEWTKFLRWQHAGQDWQFVGELINTTTGQTKIANGERYDTGAQWDYKLTYNHKLPDNQSILFYYWRENQYTNPIVPSDTSNALAHYFGTMWSKKLDEQHAFRVTLDVMKTNGSRYAGINNDFVTNGNPQYTDVDGRTKYTVGLGYDIKINAKSNLSLDLQTFRMKDGKSTAGQPATTYTGFNVLAKYNRDF
;
A
#
# COMPACT_ATOMS: atom_id res chain seq x y z
N MET A 1 0.54 7.17 0.33
CA MET A 1 1.39 5.97 0.19
C MET A 1 2.90 6.25 0.02
N ARG A 2 3.37 7.41 -0.48
CA ARG A 2 4.80 7.64 -0.79
C ARG A 2 5.71 8.26 0.28
N ARG A 3 5.30 8.34 1.56
CA ARG A 3 6.18 8.88 2.62
C ARG A 3 5.95 8.22 3.99
N HIS A 4 6.06 6.90 4.12
CA HIS A 4 6.23 6.26 5.45
C HIS A 4 7.06 4.96 5.41
N LEU A 5 7.82 4.72 4.34
CA LEU A 5 8.64 3.51 4.14
C LEU A 5 9.99 3.55 4.87
N SER A 6 10.02 4.13 6.06
CA SER A 6 11.22 4.20 6.89
C SER A 6 10.81 3.84 8.30
N TYR A 7 11.57 2.94 8.92
CA TYR A 7 11.40 2.43 10.30
C TYR A 7 10.50 1.20 10.44
N LEU A 8 10.91 0.10 9.81
CA LEU A 8 10.68 -1.24 10.37
C LEU A 8 12.02 -1.72 10.93
N ASN A 9 12.49 -1.09 12.02
CA ASN A 9 13.67 -1.54 12.75
C ASN A 9 13.27 -2.69 13.67
N ILE A 10 12.99 -3.86 13.09
CA ILE A 10 12.83 -5.11 13.84
C ILE A 10 14.22 -5.54 14.29
N LEU A 11 14.68 -4.96 15.40
CA LEU A 11 16.04 -5.11 15.92
C LEU A 11 16.08 -5.55 17.38
N CYS A 12 14.95 -5.92 17.95
CA CYS A 12 14.83 -5.92 19.40
C CYS A 12 14.23 -7.20 20.01
N CYS A 13 13.67 -8.11 19.20
CA CYS A 13 13.02 -9.30 19.73
C CYS A 13 13.97 -10.45 20.10
N LEU A 14 15.16 -10.52 19.49
CA LEU A 14 16.09 -11.63 19.73
C LEU A 14 17.11 -11.35 20.84
N THR A 15 17.41 -10.07 21.15
CA THR A 15 18.30 -9.72 22.26
C THR A 15 17.73 -10.06 23.64
N VAL A 16 16.40 -10.18 23.78
CA VAL A 16 15.69 -10.39 25.05
C VAL A 16 15.84 -11.82 25.60
N LEU A 17 16.09 -12.80 24.73
CA LEU A 17 16.17 -14.22 25.10
C LEU A 17 17.54 -14.83 24.80
N LEU A 18 18.28 -14.31 23.80
CA LEU A 18 19.69 -14.68 23.56
C LEU A 18 20.66 -14.12 24.59
N GLN A 19 20.25 -13.14 25.38
CA GLN A 19 20.93 -12.93 26.64
C GLN A 19 20.54 -14.07 27.58
N GLN A 20 21.18 -15.24 27.40
CA GLN A 20 21.90 -15.71 28.58
C GLN A 20 22.64 -14.47 29.07
N PRO A 21 22.58 -14.11 30.35
CA PRO A 21 23.65 -13.30 30.85
C PRO A 21 24.90 -14.13 30.50
N MET A 22 25.57 -13.76 29.41
CA MET A 22 27.01 -13.67 29.40
C MET A 22 27.34 -12.58 30.42
N ALA A 23 26.91 -12.80 31.66
CA ALA A 23 27.62 -12.46 32.84
C ALA A 23 29.00 -13.00 32.53
N LEU A 24 29.86 -12.07 32.09
CA LEU A 24 31.20 -12.01 32.61
C LEU A 24 31.04 -12.29 34.12
N ALA A 25 31.23 -13.56 34.48
CA ALA A 25 31.13 -14.02 35.86
C ALA A 25 32.18 -13.24 36.64
N GLY A 26 31.69 -12.20 37.32
CA GLY A 26 32.46 -11.12 37.91
C GLY A 26 31.57 -9.93 38.26
N SER A 27 31.02 -9.97 39.47
CA SER A 27 30.27 -8.92 40.21
C SER A 27 31.06 -7.63 40.49
N ALA A 28 32.11 -7.37 39.71
CA ALA A 28 32.93 -6.18 39.82
C ALA A 28 32.22 -4.93 39.30
N ILE A 29 31.47 -5.06 38.19
CA ILE A 29 30.37 -4.14 37.91
C ILE A 29 29.18 -4.64 38.71
N SER A 30 28.58 -3.72 39.46
CA SER A 30 27.32 -3.96 40.13
C SER A 30 26.27 -4.51 39.15
N VAL A 31 25.21 -5.11 39.67
CA VAL A 31 24.04 -5.57 38.93
C VAL A 31 23.38 -4.59 37.91
N PRO A 32 23.55 -3.24 37.95
CA PRO A 32 22.88 -2.30 37.04
C PRO A 32 22.97 -2.54 35.55
N PRO A 33 24.08 -2.96 34.91
CA PRO A 33 24.07 -3.18 33.47
C PRO A 33 23.14 -4.33 33.10
N GLU A 34 23.12 -5.42 33.87
CA GLU A 34 22.24 -6.56 33.60
C GLU A 34 20.78 -6.22 33.95
N ALA A 35 20.52 -5.50 35.06
CA ALA A 35 19.18 -5.01 35.37
C ALA A 35 18.67 -3.98 34.35
N ARG A 36 19.55 -3.09 33.85
CA ARG A 36 19.24 -2.12 32.78
C ARG A 36 18.99 -2.83 31.46
N ASP A 37 19.85 -3.77 31.08
CA ASP A 37 19.71 -4.52 29.84
C ASP A 37 18.40 -5.33 29.88
N THR A 38 18.02 -5.89 31.05
CA THR A 38 16.71 -6.50 31.30
C THR A 38 15.56 -5.50 31.10
N ALA A 39 15.63 -4.31 31.71
CA ALA A 39 14.58 -3.29 31.56
C ALA A 39 14.46 -2.79 30.11
N ASN A 40 15.59 -2.55 29.44
CA ASN A 40 15.65 -2.16 28.04
C ASN A 40 15.07 -3.26 27.13
N ALA A 41 15.34 -4.52 27.44
CA ALA A 41 14.81 -5.67 26.72
C ALA A 41 13.27 -5.72 26.79
N VAL A 42 12.66 -5.39 27.93
CA VAL A 42 11.20 -5.31 28.05
C VAL A 42 10.63 -4.14 27.25
N ILE A 43 11.25 -2.96 27.31
CA ILE A 43 10.84 -1.79 26.52
C ILE A 43 10.90 -2.11 25.01
N ALA A 44 11.99 -2.75 24.60
CA ALA A 44 12.23 -3.20 23.24
C ALA A 44 11.17 -4.20 22.76
N ALA A 45 10.77 -5.16 23.61
CA ALA A 45 9.71 -6.12 23.31
C ALA A 45 8.34 -5.44 23.14
N ALA A 46 7.97 -4.53 24.06
CA ALA A 46 6.70 -3.78 23.98
C ALA A 46 6.60 -2.93 22.70
N GLN A 47 7.69 -2.24 22.34
CA GLN A 47 7.74 -1.46 21.10
C GLN A 47 7.59 -2.35 19.87
N ASN A 48 8.21 -3.54 19.85
CA ASN A 48 8.08 -4.47 18.74
C ASN A 48 6.63 -4.95 18.56
N THR A 49 5.90 -5.23 19.65
CA THR A 49 4.47 -5.56 19.59
C THR A 49 3.65 -4.44 18.97
N LEU A 50 3.95 -3.18 19.32
CA LEU A 50 3.29 -2.02 18.72
C LEU A 50 3.62 -1.89 17.21
N ASP A 51 4.88 -2.08 16.84
CA ASP A 51 5.33 -2.01 15.45
C ASP A 51 4.70 -3.13 14.59
N GLU A 52 4.57 -4.35 15.14
CA GLU A 52 3.87 -5.47 14.51
C GLU A 52 2.38 -5.19 14.30
N GLN A 53 1.70 -4.63 15.31
CA GLN A 53 0.31 -4.23 15.19
C GLN A 53 0.11 -3.16 14.11
N GLN A 54 1.01 -2.17 14.05
CA GLN A 54 0.99 -1.15 12.99
C GLN A 54 1.24 -1.77 11.61
N ALA A 55 2.22 -2.66 11.48
CA ALA A 55 2.50 -3.36 10.22
C ALA A 55 1.32 -4.20 9.74
N ALA A 56 0.60 -4.86 10.66
CA ALA A 56 -0.62 -5.61 10.38
C ALA A 56 -1.77 -4.69 9.92
N LEU A 57 -1.94 -3.52 10.57
CA LEU A 57 -2.90 -2.51 10.16
C LEU A 57 -2.60 -2.00 8.73
N TYR A 58 -1.34 -1.65 8.45
CA TYR A 58 -0.93 -1.22 7.11
C TYR A 58 -1.17 -2.30 6.05
N ARG A 59 -0.92 -3.58 6.37
CA ARG A 59 -1.23 -4.71 5.47
C ARG A 59 -2.74 -4.81 5.22
N ALA A 60 -3.57 -4.63 6.25
CA ALA A 60 -5.02 -4.65 6.12
C ALA A 60 -5.53 -3.49 5.25
N GLU A 61 -5.03 -2.27 5.48
CA GLU A 61 -5.36 -1.10 4.66
C GLU A 61 -4.97 -1.31 3.20
N ALA A 62 -3.74 -1.75 2.93
CA ALA A 62 -3.27 -2.04 1.58
C ALA A 62 -4.15 -3.08 0.87
N LYS A 63 -4.60 -4.11 1.59
CA LYS A 63 -5.55 -5.11 1.07
C LYS A 63 -6.90 -4.48 0.72
N THR A 64 -7.43 -3.60 1.55
CA THR A 64 -8.68 -2.88 1.27
C THR A 64 -8.54 -1.98 0.04
N TYR A 65 -7.40 -1.27 -0.12
CA TYR A 65 -7.15 -0.46 -1.31
C TYR A 65 -7.09 -1.30 -2.58
N ALA A 66 -6.40 -2.45 -2.55
CA ALA A 66 -6.34 -3.36 -3.70
C ALA A 66 -7.74 -3.90 -4.08
N GLN A 67 -8.56 -4.27 -3.09
CA GLN A 67 -9.94 -4.71 -3.33
C GLN A 67 -10.80 -3.59 -3.92
N LYS A 68 -10.66 -2.36 -3.43
CA LYS A 68 -11.38 -1.22 -3.98
C LYS A 68 -11.00 -0.96 -5.44
N ALA A 69 -9.70 -1.03 -5.76
CA ALA A 69 -9.22 -0.86 -7.13
C ALA A 69 -9.74 -1.95 -8.08
N GLU A 70 -9.87 -3.19 -7.60
CA GLU A 70 -10.47 -4.30 -8.36
C GLU A 70 -11.96 -4.03 -8.67
N VAL A 71 -12.73 -3.54 -7.69
CA VAL A 71 -14.13 -3.15 -7.89
C VAL A 71 -14.26 -1.99 -8.87
N GLU A 72 -13.44 -0.94 -8.71
CA GLU A 72 -13.44 0.22 -9.62
C GLU A 72 -13.08 -0.17 -11.06
N ALA A 73 -12.13 -1.10 -11.25
CA ALA A 73 -11.78 -1.63 -12.56
C ALA A 73 -12.92 -2.45 -13.18
N ALA A 74 -13.62 -3.26 -12.38
CA ALA A 74 -14.79 -4.02 -12.82
C ALA A 74 -15.96 -3.08 -13.21
N GLU A 75 -16.23 -2.05 -12.42
CA GLU A 75 -17.25 -1.04 -12.70
C GLU A 75 -16.94 -0.24 -13.98
N ALA A 76 -15.69 0.18 -14.17
CA ALA A 76 -15.26 0.87 -15.39
C ALA A 76 -15.41 -0.03 -16.63
N GLN A 77 -15.12 -1.33 -16.50
CA GLN A 77 -15.33 -2.29 -17.59
C GLN A 77 -16.82 -2.46 -17.93
N LEU A 78 -17.70 -2.45 -16.93
CA LEU A 78 -19.16 -2.48 -17.15
C LEU A 78 -19.65 -1.21 -17.87
N GLN A 79 -19.07 -0.05 -17.58
CA GLN A 79 -19.38 1.19 -18.29
C GLN A 79 -18.97 1.13 -19.77
N VAL A 80 -17.81 0.55 -20.09
CA VAL A 80 -17.39 0.31 -21.49
C VAL A 80 -18.41 -0.58 -22.19
N ILE A 81 -18.82 -1.70 -21.59
CA ILE A 81 -19.82 -2.60 -22.20
C ILE A 81 -21.16 -1.88 -22.43
N ALA A 82 -21.58 -1.02 -21.50
CA ALA A 82 -22.79 -0.23 -21.63
C ALA A 82 -22.68 0.81 -22.76
N ALA A 83 -21.55 1.50 -22.87
CA ALA A 83 -21.28 2.49 -23.92
C ALA A 83 -21.22 1.84 -25.31
N GLU A 84 -20.50 0.72 -25.46
CA GLU A 84 -20.42 -0.04 -26.72
C GLU A 84 -21.80 -0.53 -27.17
N LYS A 85 -22.62 -1.00 -26.22
CA LYS A 85 -23.99 -1.43 -26.51
C LYS A 85 -24.86 -0.26 -26.98
N ALA A 86 -24.81 0.90 -26.31
CA ALA A 86 -25.55 2.09 -26.70
C ALA A 86 -25.13 2.59 -28.08
N LEU A 87 -23.82 2.61 -28.35
CA LEU A 87 -23.26 3.00 -29.64
C LEU A 87 -23.73 2.06 -30.77
N ALA A 88 -23.69 0.74 -30.54
CA ALA A 88 -24.16 -0.24 -31.53
C ALA A 88 -25.66 -0.08 -31.85
N GLN A 89 -26.49 0.17 -30.82
CA GLN A 89 -27.92 0.41 -30.99
C GLN A 89 -28.17 1.68 -31.82
N HIS A 90 -27.58 2.81 -31.44
CA HIS A 90 -27.79 4.08 -32.13
C HIS A 90 -27.14 4.14 -33.52
N SER A 91 -26.03 3.42 -33.76
CA SER A 91 -25.46 3.28 -35.10
C SER A 91 -26.44 2.59 -36.04
N THR A 92 -27.10 1.52 -35.57
CA THR A 92 -28.12 0.81 -36.34
C THR A 92 -29.34 1.72 -36.64
N GLU A 93 -29.77 2.51 -35.66
CA GLU A 93 -30.86 3.49 -35.83
C GLU A 93 -30.49 4.61 -36.82
N ALA A 94 -29.26 5.12 -36.76
CA ALA A 94 -28.77 6.15 -37.67
C ALA A 94 -28.66 5.63 -39.12
N GLU A 95 -28.19 4.40 -39.32
CA GLU A 95 -28.17 3.76 -40.65
C GLU A 95 -29.59 3.61 -41.22
N LYS A 96 -30.54 3.18 -40.39
CA LYS A 96 -31.94 3.08 -40.79
C LYS A 96 -32.53 4.44 -41.15
N ALA A 97 -32.29 5.47 -40.32
CA ALA A 97 -32.76 6.83 -40.57
C ALA A 97 -32.14 7.44 -41.85
N ALA A 98 -30.87 7.15 -42.12
CA ALA A 98 -30.19 7.58 -43.34
C ALA A 98 -30.76 6.89 -44.59
N ALA A 99 -31.04 5.59 -44.53
CA ALA A 99 -31.68 4.85 -45.61
C ALA A 99 -33.12 5.36 -45.89
N GLU A 100 -33.91 5.61 -44.84
CA GLU A 100 -35.25 6.21 -44.94
C GLU A 100 -35.20 7.63 -45.56
N ALA A 101 -34.23 8.45 -45.14
CA ALA A 101 -34.01 9.79 -45.72
C ALA A 101 -33.63 9.70 -47.21
N GLN A 102 -32.78 8.74 -47.60
CA GLN A 102 -32.38 8.57 -49.00
C GLN A 102 -33.55 8.15 -49.89
N ILE A 103 -34.41 7.24 -49.41
CA ILE A 103 -35.62 6.82 -50.12
C ILE A 103 -36.58 8.01 -50.29
N THR A 104 -36.83 8.77 -49.23
CA THR A 104 -37.76 9.91 -49.26
C THR A 104 -37.25 11.05 -50.13
N VAL A 105 -35.94 11.34 -50.12
CA VAL A 105 -35.30 12.29 -51.05
C VAL A 105 -35.45 11.84 -52.50
N GLN A 106 -35.22 10.57 -52.81
CA GLN A 106 -35.38 10.05 -54.17
C GLN A 106 -36.83 10.17 -54.65
N GLN A 107 -37.81 9.85 -53.80
CA GLN A 107 -39.22 10.03 -54.09
C GLN A 107 -39.64 11.50 -54.28
N ALA A 108 -38.99 12.43 -53.56
CA ALA A 108 -39.20 13.87 -53.73
C ALA A 108 -38.60 14.34 -55.06
N GLN A 109 -37.39 13.91 -55.41
CA GLN A 109 -36.74 14.21 -56.69
C GLN A 109 -37.57 13.72 -57.89
N GLU A 110 -38.12 12.51 -57.80
CA GLU A 110 -39.02 11.96 -58.82
C GLU A 110 -40.31 12.78 -58.96
N ALA A 111 -40.91 13.21 -57.84
CA ALA A 111 -42.10 14.05 -57.86
C ALA A 111 -41.83 15.45 -58.40
N VAL A 112 -40.71 16.07 -58.06
CA VAL A 112 -40.26 17.36 -58.61
C VAL A 112 -39.99 17.24 -60.11
N ALA A 113 -39.34 16.16 -60.57
CA ALA A 113 -39.09 15.92 -61.99
C ALA A 113 -40.40 15.74 -62.77
N LEU A 114 -41.37 15.01 -62.19
CA LEU A 114 -42.70 14.85 -62.78
C LEU A 114 -43.47 16.17 -62.84
N ALA A 115 -43.48 16.95 -61.76
CA ALA A 115 -44.10 18.27 -61.72
C ALA A 115 -43.48 19.21 -62.76
N THR A 116 -42.15 19.21 -62.89
CA THR A 116 -41.43 19.99 -63.91
C THR A 116 -41.83 19.58 -65.33
N ALA A 117 -41.90 18.27 -65.61
CA ALA A 117 -42.30 17.75 -66.92
C ALA A 117 -43.77 18.07 -67.26
N LEU A 118 -44.67 17.98 -66.27
CA LEU A 118 -46.09 18.34 -66.45
C LEU A 118 -46.27 19.85 -66.62
N ASN A 119 -45.50 20.68 -65.91
CA ASN A 119 -45.49 22.13 -66.11
C ASN A 119 -45.03 22.51 -67.53
N GLU A 120 -43.96 21.89 -68.04
CA GLU A 120 -43.54 22.11 -69.44
C GLU A 120 -44.60 21.63 -70.45
N LYS A 121 -45.28 20.51 -70.16
CA LYS A 121 -46.39 20.03 -71.00
C LYS A 121 -47.58 20.99 -70.98
N ALA A 122 -47.94 21.53 -69.81
CA ALA A 122 -49.01 22.52 -69.66
C ALA A 122 -48.68 23.81 -70.43
N LYS A 123 -47.46 24.35 -70.28
CA LYS A 123 -47.00 25.51 -71.07
C LYS A 123 -47.10 25.29 -72.57
N ASN A 124 -46.68 24.12 -73.07
CA ASN A 124 -46.76 23.79 -74.48
C ASN A 124 -48.22 23.62 -74.97
N ALA A 125 -49.10 23.05 -74.14
CA ALA A 125 -50.52 22.92 -74.45
C ALA A 125 -51.24 24.28 -74.48
N ILE A 126 -50.93 25.16 -73.53
CA ILE A 126 -51.41 26.55 -73.50
C ILE A 126 -50.97 27.29 -74.77
N ALA A 127 -49.68 27.23 -75.12
CA ALA A 127 -49.16 27.85 -76.33
C ALA A 127 -49.81 27.30 -77.63
N ALA A 128 -50.11 26.00 -77.67
CA ALA A 128 -50.80 25.38 -78.81
C ALA A 128 -52.28 25.80 -78.90
N ALA A 129 -52.98 25.92 -77.77
CA ALA A 129 -54.34 26.44 -77.71
C ALA A 129 -54.41 27.91 -78.16
N GLU A 130 -53.50 28.76 -77.66
CA GLU A 130 -53.37 30.16 -78.09
C GLU A 130 -53.08 30.29 -79.59
N ALA A 131 -52.20 29.44 -80.14
CA ALA A 131 -51.92 29.41 -81.57
C ALA A 131 -53.14 28.96 -82.39
N ALA A 132 -53.90 27.97 -81.91
CA ALA A 132 -55.12 27.49 -82.57
C ALA A 132 -56.24 28.54 -82.57
N TYR A 133 -56.43 29.27 -81.47
CA TYR A 133 -57.36 30.41 -81.44
C TYR A 133 -56.93 31.51 -82.42
N LYS A 134 -55.64 31.86 -82.50
CA LYS A 134 -55.15 32.81 -83.51
C LYS A 134 -55.42 32.37 -84.94
N VAL A 135 -55.37 31.07 -85.23
CA VAL A 135 -55.71 30.52 -86.56
C VAL A 135 -57.22 30.57 -86.80
N ALA A 136 -58.03 30.21 -85.80
CA ALA A 136 -59.49 30.29 -85.88
C ALA A 136 -59.95 31.74 -86.13
N ASP A 137 -59.39 32.71 -85.42
CA ASP A 137 -59.65 34.14 -85.61
C ASP A 137 -59.28 34.63 -87.02
N VAL A 138 -58.20 34.11 -87.61
CA VAL A 138 -57.77 34.44 -88.98
C VAL A 138 -58.71 33.83 -90.03
N VAL A 139 -59.16 32.59 -89.84
CA VAL A 139 -60.14 31.92 -90.71
C VAL A 139 -61.47 32.67 -90.65
N GLU A 140 -61.92 33.02 -89.45
CA GLU A 140 -63.12 33.83 -89.25
C GLU A 140 -62.99 35.21 -89.93
N ALA A 141 -61.87 35.91 -89.75
CA ALA A 141 -61.62 37.19 -90.41
C ALA A 141 -61.56 37.08 -91.96
N SER A 142 -61.08 35.94 -92.50
CA SER A 142 -61.07 35.69 -93.94
C SER A 142 -62.47 35.44 -94.51
N LEU A 143 -63.31 34.71 -93.79
CA LEU A 143 -64.70 34.46 -94.17
C LEU A 143 -65.55 35.74 -94.04
N GLN A 144 -65.30 36.56 -93.02
CA GLN A 144 -65.90 37.89 -92.91
C GLN A 144 -65.50 38.81 -94.08
N ALA A 145 -64.26 38.70 -94.57
CA ALA A 145 -63.81 39.44 -95.75
C ALA A 145 -64.44 38.94 -97.06
N ASP A 146 -64.65 37.63 -97.21
CA ASP A 146 -65.34 37.02 -98.36
C ASP A 146 -66.84 37.35 -98.36
N GLU A 147 -67.49 37.37 -97.20
CA GLU A 147 -68.87 37.84 -97.03
C GLU A 147 -69.00 39.34 -97.39
N ALA A 148 -68.05 40.16 -96.93
CA ALA A 148 -67.99 41.58 -97.29
C ALA A 148 -67.76 41.80 -98.81
N ALA A 149 -66.97 40.96 -99.47
CA ALA A 149 -66.74 41.02 -100.92
C ALA A 149 -67.98 40.59 -101.75
N LEU A 150 -68.79 39.66 -101.23
CA LEU A 150 -70.06 39.24 -101.81
C LEU A 150 -71.12 40.35 -101.72
N LEU A 151 -71.19 41.03 -100.57
CA LEU A 151 -72.03 42.22 -100.36
C LEU A 151 -71.58 43.42 -101.22
N GLN A 152 -70.28 43.55 -101.51
CA GLN A 152 -69.74 44.62 -102.36
C GLN A 152 -70.04 44.42 -103.86
N LYS A 153 -70.31 43.19 -104.33
CA LYS A 153 -70.74 42.91 -105.71
C LYS A 153 -72.23 43.18 -105.99
N GLN A 154 -73.06 43.34 -104.96
CA GLN A 154 -74.49 43.64 -105.10
C GLN A 154 -74.84 45.15 -105.10
N SER A 155 -73.87 46.06 -104.98
CA SER A 155 -74.12 47.51 -104.87
C SER A 155 -73.38 48.35 -105.93
N ILE A 156 -73.94 48.46 -107.16
CA ILE A 156 -73.50 49.46 -108.16
C ILE A 156 -74.47 50.65 -108.19
N LYS A 157 -73.97 51.85 -107.82
CA LYS A 157 -74.46 53.26 -108.01
C LYS A 157 -74.71 54.03 -106.69
N ALA A 158 -73.83 55.00 -106.36
CA ALA A 158 -74.15 56.42 -106.03
C ALA A 158 -73.07 57.11 -105.14
N ILE A 159 -72.42 58.13 -105.73
CA ILE A 159 -72.04 59.49 -105.26
C ILE A 159 -71.69 59.79 -103.76
N ALA A 160 -70.44 60.26 -103.58
CA ALA A 160 -69.84 61.34 -102.74
C ALA A 160 -69.93 61.42 -101.17
N THR A 161 -68.76 61.16 -100.54
CA THR A 161 -67.95 61.85 -99.47
C THR A 161 -68.50 63.00 -98.58
N PRO A 162 -67.87 63.41 -97.42
CA PRO A 162 -66.61 62.92 -96.77
C PRO A 162 -66.55 62.82 -95.20
N THR A 163 -65.63 61.95 -94.74
CA THR A 163 -64.53 62.08 -93.73
C THR A 163 -64.67 62.82 -92.39
N VAL A 164 -64.31 62.17 -91.26
CA VAL A 164 -63.36 62.64 -90.20
C VAL A 164 -62.68 61.44 -89.48
N ARG A 165 -61.37 61.58 -89.19
CA ARG A 165 -60.41 60.71 -88.45
C ARG A 165 -60.77 60.55 -86.94
N THR A 166 -60.18 59.71 -86.07
CA THR A 166 -58.76 59.45 -85.75
C THR A 166 -58.63 58.36 -84.65
N GLU A 167 -57.50 57.64 -84.66
CA GLU A 167 -56.65 57.11 -83.54
C GLU A 167 -57.23 56.13 -82.49
N ILE A 168 -56.72 54.87 -82.41
CA ILE A 168 -55.57 54.36 -81.62
C ILE A 168 -55.69 54.61 -80.10
N ALA A 169 -55.76 53.52 -79.30
CA ALA A 169 -55.05 53.43 -78.02
C ALA A 169 -54.99 51.99 -77.48
N GLU A 170 -53.80 51.67 -77.01
CA GLU A 170 -53.28 50.45 -76.42
C GLU A 170 -53.63 50.26 -74.93
N GLN A 171 -53.47 49.01 -74.49
CA GLN A 171 -52.80 48.56 -73.25
C GLN A 171 -53.51 48.57 -71.88
N THR A 172 -53.38 47.37 -71.26
CA THR A 172 -53.02 47.07 -69.85
C THR A 172 -54.08 47.37 -68.78
N SER A 173 -54.22 46.64 -67.68
CA SER A 173 -53.62 45.43 -67.10
C SER A 173 -54.27 45.24 -65.72
N LEU A 174 -54.35 43.99 -65.23
CA LEU A 174 -54.30 43.57 -63.81
C LEU A 174 -55.35 44.20 -62.85
N GLU A 175 -56.08 43.49 -62.01
CA GLU A 175 -55.67 42.39 -61.15
C GLU A 175 -56.94 41.82 -60.48
N ASP A 176 -56.94 40.50 -60.33
CA ASP A 176 -57.46 39.73 -59.21
C ASP A 176 -58.94 39.72 -58.78
N THR A 177 -59.38 38.47 -58.61
CA THR A 177 -60.43 37.95 -57.71
C THR A 177 -61.90 38.22 -58.07
N ASP A 178 -62.51 37.27 -58.81
CA ASP A 178 -63.86 36.69 -58.55
C ASP A 178 -64.45 35.88 -59.75
N GLU A 179 -63.60 35.18 -60.53
CA GLU A 179 -64.08 34.43 -61.71
C GLU A 179 -64.92 33.19 -61.37
N LEU A 180 -64.72 32.56 -60.21
CA LEU A 180 -65.48 31.38 -59.80
C LEU A 180 -66.95 31.67 -59.48
N LEU A 181 -67.28 32.87 -59.00
CA LEU A 181 -68.67 33.25 -58.69
C LEU A 181 -69.47 33.68 -59.94
N LYS A 182 -68.78 34.02 -61.02
CA LYS A 182 -69.38 34.42 -62.31
C LYS A 182 -69.72 33.21 -63.17
N MET A 183 -68.84 32.20 -63.19
CA MET A 183 -69.09 30.94 -63.91
C MET A 183 -70.27 30.13 -63.34
N GLU A 184 -70.46 30.10 -62.01
CA GLU A 184 -71.60 29.37 -61.42
C GLU A 184 -72.97 30.03 -61.73
N LYS A 185 -72.98 31.36 -61.95
CA LYS A 185 -74.17 32.09 -62.42
C LYS A 185 -74.42 31.89 -63.92
N GLU A 186 -73.38 31.79 -64.74
CA GLU A 186 -73.51 31.54 -66.18
C GLU A 186 -73.98 30.13 -66.52
N ILE A 187 -73.52 29.11 -65.78
CA ILE A 187 -73.95 27.71 -65.98
C ILE A 187 -75.46 27.55 -65.65
N LYS A 188 -75.96 28.21 -64.59
CA LYS A 188 -77.40 28.20 -64.26
C LYS A 188 -78.27 28.95 -65.26
N THR A 189 -77.75 29.94 -65.98
CA THR A 189 -78.48 30.61 -67.07
C THR A 189 -78.50 29.78 -68.36
N LEU A 190 -77.43 29.03 -68.65
CA LEU A 190 -77.37 28.15 -69.82
C LEU A 190 -78.26 26.91 -69.66
N GLU A 191 -78.35 26.33 -68.46
CA GLU A 191 -79.31 25.23 -68.17
C GLU A 191 -80.78 25.67 -68.29
N LYS A 192 -81.08 26.96 -68.09
CA LYS A 192 -82.42 27.52 -68.26
C LYS A 192 -82.76 27.77 -69.73
N MET A 193 -81.79 28.19 -70.55
CA MET A 193 -81.98 28.41 -72.00
C MET A 193 -82.06 27.09 -72.78
N GLN A 194 -81.40 26.03 -72.32
CA GLN A 194 -81.45 24.71 -72.96
C GLN A 194 -82.79 23.99 -72.72
N LYS A 195 -83.45 24.24 -71.57
CA LYS A 195 -84.79 23.70 -71.27
C LYS A 195 -85.93 24.39 -72.06
N ASP A 196 -85.71 25.62 -72.51
CA ASP A 196 -86.69 26.39 -73.30
C ASP A 196 -86.56 26.14 -74.82
N ALA A 197 -85.46 25.51 -75.28
CA ALA A 197 -85.24 25.17 -76.69
C ALA A 197 -85.86 23.82 -77.12
N ASP A 198 -86.09 22.90 -76.19
CA ASP A 198 -86.66 21.57 -76.48
C ASP A 198 -88.20 21.56 -76.66
N LEU A 199 -88.88 22.68 -76.38
CA LEU A 199 -90.34 22.78 -76.49
C LEU A 199 -90.87 23.26 -77.86
N ALA A 200 -89.99 23.63 -78.80
CA ALA A 200 -90.39 24.21 -80.09
C ALA A 200 -90.29 23.25 -81.31
N ARG A 201 -89.89 21.99 -81.13
CA ARG A 201 -89.65 21.01 -82.22
C ARG A 201 -90.81 20.06 -82.56
N GLN A 202 -92.05 20.35 -82.14
CA GLN A 202 -93.22 19.57 -82.56
C GLN A 202 -94.28 20.46 -83.23
N ARG A 203 -94.25 20.56 -84.56
CA ARG A 203 -95.42 20.45 -85.45
C ARG A 203 -95.00 20.56 -86.92
N ASN A 204 -95.76 19.86 -87.75
CA ASN A 204 -95.39 19.29 -89.03
C ASN A 204 -96.14 20.00 -90.19
N ILE A 205 -95.63 19.84 -91.43
CA ILE A 205 -96.26 20.02 -92.78
C ILE A 205 -96.34 21.50 -93.36
N PRO A 206 -96.21 21.78 -94.70
CA PRO A 206 -95.11 21.55 -95.65
C PRO A 206 -94.84 22.69 -96.71
N LEU A 207 -93.78 22.51 -97.52
CA LEU A 207 -93.56 22.84 -98.95
C LEU A 207 -93.75 24.29 -99.48
N LEU A 208 -92.69 24.89 -100.02
CA LEU A 208 -92.63 25.36 -101.42
C LEU A 208 -91.21 25.67 -101.87
N GLU A 209 -90.97 25.43 -103.16
CA GLU A 209 -89.71 25.31 -103.88
C GLU A 209 -88.94 26.61 -104.09
N ALA A 210 -87.63 26.43 -104.25
CA ALA A 210 -86.70 27.13 -105.14
C ALA A 210 -86.48 28.64 -104.95
N GLN A 211 -85.24 28.99 -104.56
CA GLN A 211 -84.28 29.61 -105.48
C GLN A 211 -82.89 29.64 -104.84
N ASP A 212 -81.88 29.25 -105.63
CA ASP A 212 -80.46 29.32 -105.30
C ASP A 212 -80.03 30.77 -105.07
N ASP A 213 -79.68 31.10 -103.83
CA ASP A 213 -78.85 32.25 -103.48
C ASP A 213 -77.53 31.72 -102.89
N ALA A 214 -76.41 32.14 -103.45
CA ALA A 214 -75.08 31.73 -103.03
C ALA A 214 -74.77 32.24 -101.61
N THR A 215 -74.69 31.33 -100.63
CA THR A 215 -74.28 31.59 -99.24
C THR A 215 -72.80 31.23 -99.01
N VAL A 216 -72.11 32.01 -98.17
CA VAL A 216 -70.74 31.68 -97.70
C VAL A 216 -70.82 30.50 -96.71
N ASP A 217 -69.95 29.50 -96.87
CA ASP A 217 -69.90 28.31 -96.01
C ASP A 217 -69.09 28.59 -94.74
N TRP A 218 -69.78 28.73 -93.60
CA TRP A 218 -69.17 29.00 -92.28
C TRP A 218 -68.66 27.76 -91.55
N SER A 219 -68.87 26.57 -92.09
CA SER A 219 -68.51 25.31 -91.43
C SER A 219 -67.02 25.17 -91.12
N GLU A 220 -66.17 25.87 -91.88
CA GLU A 220 -64.71 25.87 -91.70
C GLU A 220 -64.26 26.70 -90.47
N ALA A 221 -64.91 27.85 -90.19
CA ALA A 221 -64.66 28.64 -88.99
C ALA A 221 -65.20 27.94 -87.72
N GLU A 222 -66.38 27.34 -87.82
CA GLU A 222 -66.99 26.62 -86.69
C GLU A 222 -66.17 25.36 -86.33
N ALA A 223 -65.63 24.67 -87.34
CA ALA A 223 -64.68 23.57 -87.13
C ALA A 223 -63.34 24.04 -86.54
N ALA A 224 -62.85 25.23 -86.91
CA ALA A 224 -61.62 25.81 -86.39
C ALA A 224 -61.75 26.24 -84.92
N HIS A 225 -62.83 26.92 -84.53
CA HIS A 225 -63.12 27.27 -83.13
C HIS A 225 -63.42 26.04 -82.27
N ALA A 226 -64.18 25.06 -82.78
CA ALA A 226 -64.37 23.79 -82.07
C ALA A 226 -63.05 22.99 -81.91
N HIS A 227 -62.07 23.19 -82.78
CA HIS A 227 -60.72 22.65 -82.61
C HIS A 227 -59.92 23.41 -81.54
N ALA A 228 -59.99 24.75 -81.54
CA ALA A 228 -59.35 25.59 -80.54
C ALA A 228 -59.92 25.35 -79.12
N ASP A 229 -61.24 25.25 -78.96
CA ASP A 229 -61.90 24.93 -77.69
C ASP A 229 -61.50 23.57 -77.14
N ARG A 230 -61.36 22.56 -78.02
CA ARG A 230 -60.85 21.24 -77.62
C ARG A 230 -59.40 21.33 -77.13
N LEU A 231 -58.55 22.11 -77.79
CA LEU A 231 -57.16 22.33 -77.35
C LEU A 231 -57.09 23.15 -76.06
N ASN A 232 -57.99 24.09 -75.84
CA ASN A 232 -58.10 24.87 -74.62
C ASN A 232 -58.52 24.01 -73.42
N GLN A 233 -59.49 23.12 -73.61
CA GLN A 233 -59.89 22.16 -72.58
C GLN A 233 -58.72 21.23 -72.23
N ILE A 234 -57.94 20.79 -73.22
CA ILE A 234 -56.72 20.01 -73.02
C ILE A 234 -55.66 20.82 -72.25
N ALA A 235 -55.55 22.14 -72.50
CA ALA A 235 -54.63 23.02 -71.78
C ALA A 235 -55.05 23.22 -70.31
N LEU A 236 -56.32 23.48 -70.04
CA LEU A 236 -56.88 23.60 -68.68
C LEU A 236 -56.72 22.30 -67.87
N ASP A 237 -56.94 21.15 -68.49
CA ASP A 237 -56.76 19.85 -67.84
C ASP A 237 -55.26 19.55 -67.59
N ALA A 238 -54.37 20.00 -68.48
CA ALA A 238 -52.92 19.89 -68.31
C ALA A 238 -52.40 20.81 -67.19
N ASP A 239 -52.94 22.03 -67.06
CA ASP A 239 -52.58 23.00 -66.03
C ASP A 239 -53.00 22.55 -64.63
N LYS A 240 -54.26 22.08 -64.48
CA LYS A 240 -54.72 21.45 -63.23
C LYS A 240 -53.89 20.23 -62.83
N ALA A 241 -53.47 19.43 -63.81
CA ALA A 241 -52.60 18.28 -63.56
C ALA A 241 -51.19 18.71 -63.11
N ALA A 242 -50.68 19.85 -63.60
CA ALA A 242 -49.40 20.42 -63.18
C ALA A 242 -49.46 20.99 -61.75
N GLU A 243 -50.51 21.75 -61.42
CA GLU A 243 -50.73 22.30 -60.08
C GLU A 243 -50.86 21.20 -59.00
N GLN A 244 -51.59 20.13 -59.31
CA GLN A 244 -51.69 18.96 -58.42
C GLN A 244 -50.33 18.26 -58.24
N ALA A 245 -49.53 18.17 -59.30
CA ALA A 245 -48.21 17.56 -59.22
C ALA A 245 -47.22 18.41 -58.41
N GLU A 246 -47.30 19.74 -58.51
CA GLU A 246 -46.49 20.68 -57.72
C GLU A 246 -46.80 20.59 -56.23
N HIS A 247 -48.08 20.59 -55.83
CA HIS A 247 -48.46 20.41 -54.43
C HIS A 247 -48.05 19.03 -53.86
N ILE A 248 -48.04 17.98 -54.69
CA ILE A 248 -47.48 16.67 -54.30
C ILE A 248 -45.96 16.75 -54.13
N ALA A 249 -45.26 17.46 -55.03
CA ALA A 249 -43.81 17.66 -54.96
C ALA A 249 -43.41 18.44 -53.70
N ASP A 250 -44.12 19.50 -53.35
CA ASP A 250 -43.88 20.30 -52.13
C ASP A 250 -44.05 19.46 -50.86
N LYS A 251 -45.15 18.70 -50.77
CA LYS A 251 -45.38 17.80 -49.63
C LYS A 251 -44.28 16.75 -49.49
N LYS A 252 -43.86 16.14 -50.60
CA LYS A 252 -42.76 15.16 -50.57
C LYS A 252 -41.42 15.79 -50.22
N THR A 253 -41.18 17.03 -50.65
CA THR A 253 -39.96 17.79 -50.32
C THR A 253 -39.91 18.11 -48.82
N ALA A 254 -41.01 18.57 -48.22
CA ALA A 254 -41.07 18.80 -46.77
C ALA A 254 -40.87 17.50 -45.95
N ILE A 255 -41.41 16.36 -46.42
CA ILE A 255 -41.18 15.05 -45.81
C ILE A 255 -39.70 14.65 -45.91
N ALA A 256 -39.07 14.88 -47.06
CA ALA A 256 -37.65 14.60 -47.28
C ALA A 256 -36.75 15.47 -46.38
N GLU A 257 -37.04 16.76 -46.23
CA GLU A 257 -36.31 17.66 -45.34
C GLU A 257 -36.40 17.22 -43.87
N ALA A 258 -37.61 16.86 -43.39
CA ALA A 258 -37.80 16.34 -42.04
C ALA A 258 -37.04 15.01 -41.82
N ALA A 259 -37.03 14.13 -42.82
CA ALA A 259 -36.27 12.88 -42.77
C ALA A 259 -34.75 13.13 -42.74
N MET A 260 -34.24 14.09 -43.52
CA MET A 260 -32.83 14.50 -43.50
C MET A 260 -32.43 15.12 -42.15
N TYR A 261 -33.28 15.95 -41.54
CA TYR A 261 -33.03 16.50 -40.22
C TYR A 261 -32.90 15.38 -39.16
N LYS A 262 -33.84 14.42 -39.16
CA LYS A 262 -33.79 13.27 -38.26
C LYS A 262 -32.54 12.40 -38.46
N ALA A 263 -32.12 12.21 -39.71
CA ALA A 263 -30.88 11.49 -40.03
C ALA A 263 -29.64 12.25 -39.54
N ALA A 264 -29.62 13.59 -39.64
CA ALA A 264 -28.53 14.41 -39.12
C ALA A 264 -28.44 14.38 -37.58
N GLU A 265 -29.58 14.43 -36.89
CA GLU A 265 -29.66 14.31 -35.43
C GLU A 265 -29.18 12.93 -34.95
N ALA A 266 -29.64 11.85 -35.59
CA ALA A 266 -29.20 10.50 -35.28
C ALA A 266 -27.68 10.33 -35.50
N LYS A 267 -27.13 10.95 -36.54
CA LYS A 267 -25.68 10.96 -36.80
C LYS A 267 -24.90 11.73 -35.72
N GLN A 268 -25.43 12.85 -35.24
CA GLN A 268 -24.82 13.60 -34.14
C GLN A 268 -24.83 12.79 -32.83
N ALA A 269 -25.94 12.11 -32.52
CA ALA A 269 -26.02 11.24 -31.35
C ALA A 269 -24.98 10.11 -31.38
N VAL A 270 -24.71 9.53 -32.56
CA VAL A 270 -23.64 8.54 -32.74
C VAL A 270 -22.26 9.14 -32.45
N LEU A 271 -21.97 10.36 -32.90
CA LEU A 271 -20.70 11.05 -32.61
C LEU A 271 -20.51 11.30 -31.11
N ASP A 272 -21.55 11.74 -30.41
CA ASP A 272 -21.50 11.99 -28.96
C ASP A 272 -21.28 10.69 -28.18
N LEU A 273 -21.92 9.59 -28.61
CA LEU A 273 -21.72 8.26 -28.02
C LEU A 273 -20.33 7.67 -28.32
N GLN A 274 -19.73 7.97 -29.48
CA GLN A 274 -18.34 7.59 -29.77
C GLN A 274 -17.35 8.28 -28.83
N LEU A 275 -17.58 9.57 -28.52
CA LEU A 275 -16.79 10.28 -27.52
C LEU A 275 -16.95 9.64 -26.13
N ALA A 276 -18.18 9.34 -25.72
CA ALA A 276 -18.44 8.69 -24.44
C ALA A 276 -17.82 7.27 -24.34
N ASP A 277 -17.82 6.48 -25.42
CA ASP A 277 -17.16 5.18 -25.50
C ASP A 277 -15.63 5.31 -25.34
N ASN A 278 -15.02 6.29 -26.01
CA ASN A 278 -13.60 6.57 -25.86
C ASN A 278 -13.23 6.99 -24.43
N ASP A 279 -14.00 7.89 -23.81
CA ASP A 279 -13.79 8.32 -22.43
C ASP A 279 -13.96 7.16 -21.43
N ALA A 280 -14.94 6.29 -21.65
CA ALA A 280 -15.15 5.08 -20.87
C ALA A 280 -13.96 4.12 -20.99
N LYS A 281 -13.43 3.93 -22.21
CA LYS A 281 -12.25 3.09 -22.47
C LYS A 281 -10.99 3.63 -21.82
N GLU A 282 -10.74 4.94 -21.91
CA GLU A 282 -9.61 5.57 -21.20
C GLU A 282 -9.72 5.41 -19.68
N THR A 283 -10.93 5.55 -19.14
CA THR A 283 -11.19 5.37 -17.72
C THR A 283 -10.98 3.91 -17.30
N ALA A 284 -11.43 2.94 -18.08
CA ALA A 284 -11.18 1.52 -17.84
C ALA A 284 -9.68 1.18 -17.88
N VAL A 285 -8.92 1.74 -18.83
CA VAL A 285 -7.45 1.57 -18.88
C VAL A 285 -6.78 2.15 -17.63
N ARG A 286 -7.17 3.36 -17.20
CA ARG A 286 -6.64 3.97 -15.97
C ARG A 286 -6.97 3.14 -14.73
N ALA A 287 -8.21 2.68 -14.60
CA ALA A 287 -8.64 1.84 -13.48
C ALA A 287 -7.89 0.50 -13.46
N LYS A 288 -7.70 -0.15 -14.61
CA LYS A 288 -6.93 -1.40 -14.71
C LYS A 288 -5.45 -1.20 -14.36
N ASN A 289 -4.85 -0.10 -14.80
CA ASN A 289 -3.48 0.24 -14.42
C ASN A 289 -3.35 0.49 -12.91
N TYR A 290 -4.34 1.16 -12.31
CA TYR A 290 -4.38 1.39 -10.86
C TYR A 290 -4.55 0.10 -10.05
N GLU A 291 -5.42 -0.81 -10.49
CA GLU A 291 -5.55 -2.17 -9.94
C GLU A 291 -4.22 -2.94 -10.00
N MET A 292 -3.54 -2.95 -11.15
CA MET A 292 -2.25 -3.63 -11.30
C MET A 292 -1.18 -3.05 -10.37
N GLN A 293 -1.10 -1.72 -10.25
CA GLN A 293 -0.16 -1.04 -9.37
C GLN A 293 -0.42 -1.37 -7.90
N THR A 294 -1.65 -1.21 -7.43
CA THR A 294 -2.01 -1.47 -6.03
C THR A 294 -1.83 -2.95 -5.65
N LYS A 295 -2.12 -3.88 -6.57
CA LYS A 295 -1.84 -5.30 -6.37
C LYS A 295 -0.34 -5.60 -6.28
N THR A 296 0.45 -5.00 -7.16
CA THR A 296 1.92 -5.14 -7.14
C THR A 296 2.51 -4.55 -5.85
N GLU A 297 2.02 -3.39 -5.40
CA GLU A 297 2.42 -2.78 -4.13
C GLU A 297 2.06 -3.67 -2.94
N LEU A 298 0.87 -4.27 -2.93
CA LEU A 298 0.46 -5.23 -1.90
C LEU A 298 1.36 -6.48 -1.92
N GLU A 299 1.65 -7.04 -3.09
CA GLU A 299 2.53 -8.20 -3.25
C GLU A 299 3.95 -7.89 -2.77
N GLN A 300 4.49 -6.73 -3.12
CA GLN A 300 5.80 -6.27 -2.64
C GLN A 300 5.82 -6.05 -1.12
N LEU A 301 4.75 -5.46 -0.57
CA LEU A 301 4.60 -5.27 0.88
C LEU A 301 4.58 -6.62 1.60
N ILE A 302 3.72 -7.55 1.15
CA ILE A 302 3.64 -8.91 1.69
C ILE A 302 4.99 -9.60 1.58
N TYR A 303 5.63 -9.53 0.41
CA TYR A 303 6.95 -10.12 0.21
C TYR A 303 7.99 -9.56 1.17
N SER A 304 8.04 -8.24 1.37
CA SER A 304 8.98 -7.59 2.29
C SER A 304 8.75 -7.94 3.76
N GLN A 305 7.48 -8.09 4.17
CA GLN A 305 7.11 -8.52 5.51
C GLN A 305 7.42 -10.02 5.74
N GLU A 306 7.19 -10.85 4.72
CA GLU A 306 7.45 -12.28 4.76
C GLU A 306 8.90 -12.62 4.50
N HIS A 307 9.73 -11.72 3.99
CA HIS A 307 11.15 -11.91 3.70
C HIS A 307 11.98 -10.71 4.19
N PRO A 308 11.99 -10.43 5.52
CA PRO A 308 12.82 -9.38 6.07
C PRO A 308 14.29 -9.67 5.73
N GLN A 309 15.01 -8.61 5.39
CA GLN A 309 16.44 -8.67 5.15
C GLN A 309 17.15 -9.11 6.44
N GLY A 310 18.16 -9.95 6.31
CA GLY A 310 19.02 -10.28 7.44
C GLY A 310 19.75 -9.03 7.91
N SER A 311 19.86 -8.88 9.23
CA SER A 311 20.60 -7.78 9.81
C SER A 311 21.67 -8.33 10.74
N HIS A 312 22.79 -7.60 10.82
CA HIS A 312 23.90 -7.95 11.68
C HIS A 312 24.27 -6.79 12.59
N PHE A 313 24.82 -7.15 13.73
CA PHE A 313 25.18 -6.27 14.81
C PHE A 313 26.60 -6.54 15.25
N PHE A 314 27.32 -5.47 15.55
CA PHE A 314 28.62 -5.53 16.19
C PHE A 314 28.59 -4.75 17.49
N ALA A 315 29.00 -5.38 18.59
CA ALA A 315 29.30 -4.71 19.84
C ALA A 315 30.75 -4.94 20.25
N GLY A 316 31.40 -3.86 20.67
CA GLY A 316 32.73 -3.90 21.26
C GLY A 316 32.77 -3.06 22.52
N GLY A 317 33.64 -3.42 23.45
CA GLY A 317 33.81 -2.62 24.65
C GLY A 317 35.19 -2.69 25.26
N MET A 318 35.39 -1.87 26.28
CA MET A 318 36.53 -1.92 27.17
C MET A 318 36.06 -1.67 28.59
N ASN A 319 36.36 -2.61 29.49
CA ASN A 319 36.21 -2.41 30.92
C ASN A 319 37.58 -2.35 31.56
N TYR A 320 37.77 -1.40 32.46
CA TYR A 320 38.94 -1.30 33.33
C TYR A 320 38.49 -1.35 34.78
N TYR A 321 39.04 -2.30 35.53
CA TYR A 321 38.83 -2.49 36.96
C TYR A 321 40.13 -2.21 37.67
N ARG A 322 40.05 -1.49 38.79
CA ARG A 322 41.19 -1.34 39.70
C ARG A 322 40.71 -1.38 41.13
N TRP A 323 41.48 -2.08 41.97
CA TRP A 323 41.24 -2.13 43.39
C TRP A 323 42.56 -2.06 44.17
N HIS A 324 42.45 -1.63 45.42
CA HIS A 324 43.48 -1.76 46.43
C HIS A 324 42.84 -1.99 47.80
N ASP A 325 43.61 -2.56 48.72
CA ASP A 325 43.16 -2.77 50.09
C ASP A 325 43.97 -1.97 51.12
N LYS A 326 43.56 -2.08 52.39
CA LYS A 326 44.24 -1.41 53.52
C LYS A 326 45.63 -1.96 53.85
N PHE A 327 46.00 -3.12 53.32
CA PHE A 327 47.28 -3.80 53.56
C PHE A 327 48.30 -3.53 52.43
N GLY A 328 47.93 -2.72 51.44
CA GLY A 328 48.80 -2.38 50.31
C GLY A 328 48.72 -3.37 49.15
N ASN A 329 47.84 -4.37 49.22
CA ASN A 329 47.57 -5.23 48.07
C ASN A 329 46.78 -4.46 47.02
N SER A 330 47.00 -4.80 45.75
CA SER A 330 46.31 -4.13 44.64
C SER A 330 46.18 -5.04 43.43
N GLY A 331 45.24 -4.70 42.55
CA GLY A 331 45.07 -5.41 41.29
C GLY A 331 44.33 -4.57 40.26
N TYR A 332 44.45 -4.98 39.00
CA TYR A 332 43.65 -4.42 37.92
C TYR A 332 43.31 -5.49 36.89
N GLN A 333 42.18 -5.27 36.20
CA GLN A 333 41.78 -6.09 35.07
C GLN A 333 41.28 -5.20 33.93
N ILE A 334 41.71 -5.48 32.71
CA ILE A 334 41.15 -4.92 31.49
C ILE A 334 40.45 -6.05 30.74
N THR A 335 39.19 -5.86 30.36
CA THR A 335 38.45 -6.79 29.50
C THR A 335 37.99 -6.06 28.25
N ARG A 336 38.12 -6.69 27.09
CA ARG A 336 37.66 -6.18 25.80
C ARG A 336 36.69 -7.18 25.17
N PRO A 337 35.40 -7.12 25.53
CA PRO A 337 34.40 -7.98 24.91
C PRO A 337 34.18 -7.58 23.45
N LEU A 338 34.05 -8.59 22.60
CA LEU A 338 33.69 -8.48 21.20
C LEU A 338 32.51 -9.41 20.95
N TYR A 339 31.46 -8.85 20.37
CA TYR A 339 30.25 -9.57 20.02
C TYR A 339 29.87 -9.27 18.57
N PHE A 340 29.57 -10.32 17.84
CA PHE A 340 28.93 -10.25 16.54
C PHE A 340 27.61 -11.00 16.62
N GLY A 341 26.53 -10.41 16.13
CA GLY A 341 25.22 -11.04 16.01
C GLY A 341 24.68 -10.92 14.59
N TYR A 342 23.89 -11.90 14.18
CA TYR A 342 23.09 -11.85 12.97
C TYR A 342 21.72 -12.45 13.25
N TRP A 343 20.69 -11.88 12.64
CA TRP A 343 19.34 -12.44 12.67
C TRP A 343 18.66 -12.25 11.33
N GLN A 344 17.78 -13.19 11.02
CA GLN A 344 16.90 -13.15 9.87
C GLN A 344 15.65 -13.96 10.20
N LYS A 345 14.48 -13.30 10.17
CA LYS A 345 13.19 -13.89 10.56
C LYS A 345 13.26 -14.54 11.96
N ASP A 346 13.15 -15.86 12.01
CA ASP A 346 13.11 -16.72 13.18
C ASP A 346 14.49 -17.22 13.60
N LEU A 347 15.54 -17.00 12.81
CA LEU A 347 16.87 -17.56 13.06
C LEU A 347 17.89 -16.49 13.42
N SER A 348 18.76 -16.81 14.37
CA SER A 348 19.87 -15.94 14.75
C SER A 348 21.10 -16.73 15.12
N TYR A 349 22.26 -16.11 14.91
CA TYR A 349 23.53 -16.60 15.42
C TYR A 349 24.33 -15.48 16.05
N GLY A 350 25.12 -15.82 17.06
CA GLY A 350 25.95 -14.89 17.81
C GLY A 350 27.33 -15.48 18.06
N LEU A 351 28.35 -14.64 18.00
CA LEU A 351 29.73 -14.98 18.31
C LEU A 351 30.23 -14.01 19.37
N TYR A 352 30.77 -14.55 20.46
CA TYR A 352 31.29 -13.77 21.58
C TYR A 352 32.70 -14.22 21.96
N THR A 353 33.59 -13.27 22.20
CA THR A 353 34.90 -13.52 22.81
C THR A 353 35.34 -12.29 23.60
N ASN A 354 36.25 -12.47 24.55
CA ASN A 354 36.76 -11.39 25.38
C ASN A 354 38.29 -11.44 25.46
N TYR A 355 38.97 -10.33 25.22
CA TYR A 355 40.40 -10.23 25.49
C TYR A 355 40.67 -9.67 26.88
N ILE A 356 41.40 -10.42 27.70
CA ILE A 356 41.56 -10.18 29.14
C ILE A 356 43.03 -9.94 29.46
N THR A 357 43.30 -8.82 30.13
CA THR A 357 44.57 -8.59 30.81
C THR A 357 44.30 -8.46 32.30
N SER A 358 44.85 -9.36 33.11
CA SER A 358 44.66 -9.37 34.56
C SER A 358 46.01 -9.27 35.26
N ARG A 359 46.10 -8.45 36.32
CA ARG A 359 47.28 -8.37 37.18
C ARG A 359 46.87 -8.28 38.65
N ASN A 360 47.47 -9.13 39.45
CA ASN A 360 47.33 -9.14 40.90
C ASN A 360 48.68 -8.87 41.56
N ASN A 361 48.70 -7.99 42.55
CA ASN A 361 49.85 -7.67 43.37
C ASN A 361 49.47 -7.81 44.84
N THR A 362 49.25 -9.06 45.24
CA THR A 362 49.01 -9.47 46.61
C THR A 362 50.25 -10.19 47.14
N ALA A 363 50.63 -9.92 48.39
CA ALA A 363 51.80 -10.55 49.00
C ALA A 363 51.69 -12.09 48.96
N GLY A 364 52.69 -12.76 48.37
CA GLY A 364 52.71 -14.22 48.23
C GLY A 364 51.87 -14.80 47.08
N ALA A 365 51.13 -13.97 46.33
CA ALA A 365 50.28 -14.38 45.22
C ALA A 365 50.23 -13.30 44.10
N SER A 366 51.39 -12.77 43.71
CA SER A 366 51.45 -11.81 42.60
C SER A 366 51.56 -12.52 41.25
N GLY A 367 50.75 -12.09 40.29
CA GLY A 367 50.65 -12.71 38.98
C GLY A 367 50.12 -11.77 37.91
N ARG A 368 50.33 -12.17 36.65
CA ARG A 368 49.79 -11.48 35.48
C ARG A 368 49.42 -12.49 34.41
N VAL A 369 48.30 -12.28 33.73
CA VAL A 369 47.92 -13.01 32.53
C VAL A 369 47.43 -12.05 31.45
N ASN A 370 47.61 -12.46 30.21
CA ASN A 370 47.04 -11.82 29.04
C ASN A 370 46.54 -12.90 28.08
N THR A 371 45.23 -12.97 27.86
CA THR A 371 44.62 -14.09 27.14
C THR A 371 43.28 -13.72 26.53
N LEU A 372 42.89 -14.44 25.49
CA LEU A 372 41.49 -14.53 25.10
C LEU A 372 40.73 -15.39 26.12
N SER A 373 39.45 -15.10 26.31
CA SER A 373 38.48 -16.07 26.80
C SER A 373 38.18 -17.09 25.72
N ASP A 374 37.46 -18.12 26.11
CA ASP A 374 36.79 -18.98 25.15
C ASP A 374 35.82 -18.19 24.27
N THR A 375 35.63 -18.72 23.08
CA THR A 375 34.70 -18.15 22.10
C THR A 375 33.38 -18.89 22.22
N THR A 376 32.30 -18.16 22.48
CA THR A 376 30.96 -18.72 22.54
C THR A 376 30.24 -18.49 21.22
N LEU A 377 29.71 -19.56 20.63
CA LEU A 377 28.85 -19.53 19.46
C LEU A 377 27.42 -19.86 19.90
N THR A 378 26.48 -18.96 19.66
CA THR A 378 25.07 -19.14 19.99
C THR A 378 24.26 -19.28 18.71
N PHE A 379 23.34 -20.23 18.67
CA PHE A 379 22.33 -20.38 17.64
C PHE A 379 20.96 -20.36 18.30
N SER A 380 20.01 -19.64 17.72
CA SER A 380 18.63 -19.66 18.19
C SER A 380 17.64 -19.71 17.04
N LYS A 381 16.51 -20.36 17.32
CA LYS A 381 15.33 -20.40 16.46
C LYS A 381 14.08 -20.08 17.27
N ARG A 382 13.34 -19.05 16.86
CA ARG A 382 12.08 -18.63 17.47
C ARG A 382 10.89 -19.06 16.64
N ASN A 383 9.96 -19.81 17.22
CA ASN A 383 8.66 -20.07 16.62
C ASN A 383 7.58 -19.24 17.33
N GLU A 384 7.12 -18.20 16.67
CA GLU A 384 6.14 -17.25 17.20
C GLU A 384 4.73 -17.59 16.72
N GLN A 385 3.80 -17.66 17.66
CA GLN A 385 2.37 -17.85 17.45
C GLN A 385 1.61 -16.76 18.21
N PRO A 386 0.34 -16.47 17.87
CA PRO A 386 -0.39 -15.33 18.47
C PRO A 386 -0.38 -15.30 20.00
N ASN A 387 -0.48 -16.46 20.64
CA ASN A 387 -0.61 -16.58 22.10
C ASN A 387 0.64 -17.16 22.78
N PHE A 388 1.57 -17.74 22.02
CA PHE A 388 2.76 -18.36 22.59
C PHE A 388 3.98 -18.25 21.67
N ILE A 389 5.16 -18.21 22.28
CA ILE A 389 6.45 -18.14 21.59
C ILE A 389 7.26 -19.33 22.09
N VAL A 390 7.88 -20.09 21.18
CA VAL A 390 8.80 -21.17 21.53
C VAL A 390 10.19 -20.82 21.00
N ASP A 391 11.15 -20.65 21.90
CA ASP A 391 12.55 -20.40 21.59
C ASP A 391 13.35 -21.69 21.76
N TYR A 392 14.14 -22.03 20.74
CA TYR A 392 15.12 -23.10 20.77
C TYR A 392 16.50 -22.49 20.71
N ASP A 393 17.38 -22.87 21.65
CA ASP A 393 18.70 -22.28 21.79
C ASP A 393 19.79 -23.37 21.81
N LEU A 394 20.95 -23.05 21.26
CA LEU A 394 22.16 -23.85 21.36
C LEU A 394 23.35 -22.92 21.56
N SER A 395 24.00 -23.02 22.71
CA SER A 395 25.27 -22.33 23.00
C SER A 395 26.42 -23.32 23.01
N ILE A 396 27.49 -23.02 22.28
CA ILE A 396 28.70 -23.83 22.17
C ILE A 396 29.88 -23.00 22.67
N ASN A 397 30.52 -23.44 23.76
CA ASN A 397 31.78 -22.88 24.23
C ASN A 397 32.94 -23.58 23.53
N ILE A 398 33.72 -22.81 22.77
CA ILE A 398 34.88 -23.27 22.03
C ILE A 398 36.14 -22.83 22.80
N PRO A 399 37.03 -23.74 23.22
CA PRO A 399 38.19 -23.45 24.05
C PRO A 399 39.31 -22.75 23.27
N THR A 400 39.02 -21.55 22.75
CA THR A 400 39.97 -20.67 22.05
C THR A 400 40.79 -19.82 23.03
N GLY A 401 40.34 -19.72 24.28
CA GLY A 401 41.07 -19.05 25.33
C GLY A 401 42.29 -19.87 25.76
N LYS A 402 43.13 -19.29 26.62
CA LYS A 402 44.25 -20.03 27.18
C LYS A 402 43.73 -21.12 28.10
N SER A 403 43.80 -22.36 27.64
CA SER A 403 43.26 -23.55 28.30
C SER A 403 44.02 -23.95 29.58
N ALA A 404 45.34 -23.70 29.62
CA ALA A 404 46.22 -24.09 30.71
C ALA A 404 47.06 -22.91 31.23
N LEU A 405 46.92 -22.57 32.51
CA LEU A 405 47.63 -21.47 33.16
C LEU A 405 48.90 -21.98 33.86
N SER A 406 50.01 -21.26 33.69
CA SER A 406 51.20 -21.47 34.51
C SER A 406 51.00 -20.93 35.93
N ARG A 407 51.80 -21.40 36.90
CA ARG A 407 51.74 -20.92 38.30
C ARG A 407 51.70 -19.39 38.45
N PRO A 408 52.58 -18.58 37.82
CA PRO A 408 52.50 -17.12 37.93
C PRO A 408 51.23 -16.51 37.31
N GLU A 409 50.61 -17.19 36.34
CA GLU A 409 49.39 -16.73 35.69
C GLU A 409 48.15 -17.04 36.54
N ARG A 410 48.13 -18.17 37.26
CA ARG A 410 47.07 -18.49 38.22
C ARG A 410 46.96 -17.43 39.32
N TYR A 411 48.08 -16.89 39.79
CA TYR A 411 48.07 -15.77 40.74
C TYR A 411 47.42 -14.48 40.20
N ALA A 412 47.19 -14.35 38.89
CA ALA A 412 46.45 -13.23 38.30
C ALA A 412 44.92 -13.34 38.45
N MET A 413 44.41 -14.49 38.92
CA MET A 413 43.01 -14.68 39.26
C MET A 413 42.67 -13.87 40.51
N MET A 414 41.54 -13.17 40.44
CA MET A 414 41.07 -12.26 41.48
C MET A 414 39.60 -12.53 41.80
N ASN A 415 39.17 -12.08 42.97
CA ASN A 415 37.78 -12.16 43.41
C ASN A 415 36.82 -11.60 42.34
N GLU A 416 35.76 -12.35 42.03
CA GLU A 416 34.67 -11.94 41.14
C GLU A 416 34.00 -10.64 41.60
N ASP A 417 33.97 -10.37 42.91
CA ASP A 417 33.45 -9.11 43.47
C ASP A 417 34.40 -7.90 43.25
N LEU A 418 35.64 -8.14 42.81
CA LEU A 418 36.66 -7.12 42.56
C LEU A 418 36.96 -6.91 41.06
N VAL A 419 36.85 -7.96 40.23
CA VAL A 419 37.07 -7.89 38.76
C VAL A 419 36.04 -8.71 37.96
N ALA A 420 35.83 -8.35 36.69
CA ALA A 420 34.76 -8.93 35.86
C ALA A 420 34.95 -10.38 35.44
N VAL A 421 36.17 -10.91 35.50
CA VAL A 421 36.45 -12.28 35.11
C VAL A 421 37.36 -12.91 36.16
N SER A 422 36.83 -13.92 36.85
CA SER A 422 37.59 -14.71 37.82
C SER A 422 38.27 -15.93 37.19
N GLN A 423 37.81 -16.39 36.01
CA GLN A 423 38.33 -17.56 35.28
C GLN A 423 38.53 -17.23 33.79
N PHE A 424 39.67 -17.61 33.22
CA PHE A 424 40.05 -17.16 31.87
C PHE A 424 39.66 -18.08 30.72
N GLY A 425 39.35 -19.35 31.00
CA GLY A 425 38.97 -20.34 29.99
C GLY A 425 38.41 -21.59 30.64
N LYS A 426 37.63 -22.34 29.88
CA LYS A 426 36.98 -23.61 30.23
C LYS A 426 37.19 -24.59 29.06
N GLY A 427 36.79 -25.84 29.27
CA GLY A 427 36.77 -26.82 28.19
C GLY A 427 35.64 -26.59 27.18
N TRP A 428 35.50 -27.53 26.25
CA TRP A 428 34.31 -27.60 25.40
C TRP A 428 33.04 -27.69 26.25
N GLN A 429 32.03 -26.88 25.90
CA GLN A 429 30.70 -26.99 26.48
C GLN A 429 29.63 -26.90 25.40
N PHE A 430 28.56 -27.68 25.54
CA PHE A 430 27.40 -27.66 24.65
C PHE A 430 26.15 -27.48 25.49
N THR A 431 25.36 -26.46 25.19
CA THR A 431 24.20 -26.07 26.01
C THR A 431 22.97 -25.89 25.12
N PRO A 432 22.25 -26.98 24.78
CA PRO A 432 20.89 -26.87 24.27
C PRO A 432 19.94 -26.26 25.30
N GLY A 433 18.97 -25.50 24.83
CA GLY A 433 17.91 -24.90 25.64
C GLY A 433 16.59 -24.80 24.88
N ILE A 434 15.51 -24.72 25.65
CA ILE A 434 14.17 -24.44 25.15
C ILE A 434 13.44 -23.54 26.14
N ALA A 435 12.72 -22.55 25.63
CA ALA A 435 11.84 -21.71 26.42
C ALA A 435 10.47 -21.58 25.74
N VAL A 436 9.42 -21.53 26.54
CA VAL A 436 8.05 -21.29 26.09
C VAL A 436 7.55 -20.05 26.80
N SER A 437 7.11 -19.06 26.03
CA SER A 437 6.50 -17.84 26.54
C SER A 437 5.01 -17.80 26.17
N TRP A 438 4.15 -17.40 27.10
CA TRP A 438 2.71 -17.23 26.90
C TRP A 438 2.33 -15.78 27.17
N ARG A 439 1.61 -15.18 26.22
CA ARG A 439 1.09 -13.81 26.34
C ARG A 439 -0.23 -13.84 27.09
N ILE A 440 -0.38 -13.01 28.12
CA ILE A 440 -1.60 -12.85 28.90
C ILE A 440 -2.07 -11.40 28.71
N GLY A 441 -2.97 -11.18 27.74
CA GLY A 441 -3.29 -9.82 27.31
C GLY A 441 -2.13 -9.17 26.56
N ASP A 442 -2.12 -7.83 26.54
CA ASP A 442 -1.17 -7.05 25.74
C ASP A 442 0.11 -6.66 26.51
N GLU A 443 0.09 -6.71 27.84
CA GLU A 443 1.17 -6.19 28.69
C GLU A 443 1.91 -7.29 29.47
N ASP A 444 1.29 -8.45 29.70
CA ASP A 444 1.86 -9.50 30.54
C ASP A 444 2.33 -10.72 29.73
N MET A 445 3.46 -11.29 30.15
CA MET A 445 3.98 -12.53 29.58
C MET A 445 4.62 -13.39 30.66
N TRP A 446 4.35 -14.69 30.60
CA TRP A 446 5.04 -15.71 31.39
C TRP A 446 5.98 -16.50 30.50
N THR A 447 7.18 -16.81 30.98
CA THR A 447 8.15 -17.66 30.28
C THR A 447 8.62 -18.76 31.20
N LEU A 448 8.56 -20.00 30.73
CA LEU A 448 9.18 -21.17 31.37
C LEU A 448 10.25 -21.70 30.43
N GLY A 449 11.47 -21.86 30.91
CA GLY A 449 12.54 -22.41 30.09
C GLY A 449 13.54 -23.27 30.85
N THR A 450 14.34 -24.00 30.09
CA THR A 450 15.37 -24.88 30.63
C THR A 450 16.51 -25.11 29.66
N ASN A 451 17.72 -25.27 30.20
CA ASN A 451 18.96 -25.40 29.48
C ASN A 451 19.80 -26.50 30.15
N TYR A 452 20.49 -27.34 29.36
CA TYR A 452 21.35 -28.38 29.91
C TYR A 452 22.75 -28.30 29.31
N THR A 453 23.76 -28.01 30.13
CA THR A 453 25.16 -27.87 29.70
C THR A 453 25.91 -29.19 29.86
N PHE A 454 26.36 -29.73 28.74
CA PHE A 454 27.34 -30.80 28.69
C PHE A 454 28.75 -30.20 28.76
N SER A 455 29.45 -30.44 29.86
CA SER A 455 30.83 -29.99 30.05
C SER A 455 31.80 -31.12 29.76
N HIS A 456 32.86 -30.84 28.99
CA HIS A 456 33.95 -31.78 28.75
C HIS A 456 35.12 -31.55 29.71
N SER A 457 35.93 -32.59 29.90
CA SER A 457 37.14 -32.49 30.69
C SER A 457 38.18 -31.59 30.05
N TYR A 458 38.97 -30.90 30.86
CA TYR A 458 40.08 -30.04 30.42
C TYR A 458 41.19 -30.00 31.48
N ASP A 459 42.38 -29.56 31.08
CA ASP A 459 43.50 -29.36 32.00
C ASP A 459 43.66 -27.85 32.26
N PRO A 460 43.37 -27.36 33.49
CA PRO A 460 43.44 -25.94 33.82
C PRO A 460 44.88 -25.45 34.01
N THR A 461 45.88 -26.34 34.12
CA THR A 461 47.26 -25.94 34.42
C THR A 461 48.27 -26.45 33.40
N SER A 462 49.38 -25.73 33.28
CA SER A 462 50.48 -26.14 32.38
C SER A 462 51.68 -26.76 33.11
N ASP A 463 51.77 -26.56 34.43
CA ASP A 463 52.90 -26.95 35.27
C ASP A 463 52.60 -28.14 36.20
N ILE A 464 51.34 -28.56 36.34
CA ILE A 464 50.95 -29.75 37.10
C ILE A 464 50.61 -30.86 36.10
N VAL A 465 51.29 -32.00 36.23
CA VAL A 465 51.12 -33.11 35.29
C VAL A 465 49.78 -33.81 35.55
N ASN A 466 48.98 -33.97 34.50
CA ASN A 466 47.67 -34.63 34.52
C ASN A 466 46.65 -33.96 35.46
N ASP A 467 46.62 -32.63 35.54
CA ASP A 467 45.68 -31.89 36.40
C ASP A 467 44.26 -31.82 35.81
N THR A 468 43.80 -32.92 35.22
CA THR A 468 42.54 -32.96 34.50
C THR A 468 41.34 -32.74 35.42
N VAL A 469 40.54 -31.74 35.07
CA VAL A 469 39.23 -31.46 35.63
C VAL A 469 38.16 -32.02 34.71
N SER A 470 37.19 -32.74 35.27
CA SER A 470 35.97 -33.20 34.58
C SER A 470 34.76 -32.56 35.24
N PRO A 471 34.28 -31.39 34.74
CA PRO A 471 33.15 -30.70 35.34
C PRO A 471 31.86 -31.49 35.21
N GLY A 472 31.00 -31.39 36.22
CA GLY A 472 29.64 -31.90 36.12
C GLY A 472 28.84 -31.19 35.03
N SER A 473 27.84 -31.88 34.46
CA SER A 473 26.82 -31.23 33.65
C SER A 473 25.96 -30.31 34.49
N GLU A 474 25.49 -29.21 33.91
CA GLU A 474 24.65 -28.23 34.60
C GLU A 474 23.24 -28.25 34.01
N TRP A 475 22.21 -28.26 34.86
CA TRP A 475 20.82 -28.14 34.46
C TRP A 475 20.21 -26.88 35.06
N THR A 476 19.87 -25.93 34.20
CA THR A 476 19.26 -24.66 34.58
C THR A 476 17.80 -24.62 34.14
N LYS A 477 16.94 -24.12 35.02
CA LYS A 477 15.48 -23.99 34.84
C LYS A 477 15.09 -22.61 35.28
N PHE A 478 14.22 -21.94 34.54
CA PHE A 478 13.76 -20.62 34.94
C PHE A 478 12.27 -20.42 34.69
N LEU A 479 11.65 -19.65 35.57
CA LEU A 479 10.31 -19.10 35.43
C LEU A 479 10.41 -17.59 35.48
N ARG A 480 9.90 -16.91 34.47
CA ARG A 480 9.88 -15.45 34.39
C ARG A 480 8.44 -14.97 34.19
N TRP A 481 8.09 -13.91 34.91
CA TRP A 481 6.94 -13.07 34.59
C TRP A 481 7.46 -11.69 34.21
N GLN A 482 6.89 -11.12 33.16
CA GLN A 482 7.15 -9.74 32.76
C GLN A 482 5.84 -9.00 32.55
N HIS A 483 5.82 -7.75 32.99
CA HIS A 483 4.79 -6.76 32.72
C HIS A 483 5.42 -5.59 31.97
N ALA A 484 4.83 -5.20 30.86
CA ALA A 484 5.37 -4.25 29.89
C ALA A 484 4.37 -3.13 29.58
N GLY A 485 3.91 -2.43 30.61
CA GLY A 485 3.03 -1.27 30.47
C GLY A 485 3.73 -0.05 29.84
N GLN A 486 2.93 0.95 29.44
CA GLN A 486 3.42 2.16 28.78
C GLN A 486 4.38 2.99 29.65
N ASP A 487 4.03 3.15 30.93
CA ASP A 487 4.77 4.00 31.87
C ASP A 487 5.65 3.22 32.84
N TRP A 488 5.40 1.93 33.05
CA TRP A 488 6.19 1.10 33.95
C TRP A 488 6.32 -0.32 33.44
N GLN A 489 7.42 -0.94 33.83
CA GLN A 489 7.74 -2.31 33.51
C GLN A 489 8.20 -3.04 34.75
N PHE A 490 7.92 -4.33 34.82
CA PHE A 490 8.39 -5.19 35.89
C PHE A 490 8.78 -6.56 35.36
N VAL A 491 9.86 -7.11 35.90
CA VAL A 491 10.32 -8.47 35.62
C VAL A 491 10.56 -9.17 36.95
N GLY A 492 9.92 -10.32 37.13
CA GLY A 492 10.20 -11.26 38.20
C GLY A 492 10.70 -12.57 37.63
N GLU A 493 11.85 -13.05 38.11
CA GLU A 493 12.47 -14.29 37.64
C GLU A 493 12.91 -15.17 38.80
N LEU A 494 12.65 -16.46 38.65
CA LEU A 494 13.07 -17.53 39.54
C LEU A 494 13.92 -18.52 38.73
N ILE A 495 15.17 -18.72 39.12
CA ILE A 495 16.11 -19.61 38.44
C ILE A 495 16.53 -20.70 39.43
N ASN A 496 16.58 -21.94 38.95
CA ASN A 496 17.20 -23.05 39.64
C ASN A 496 18.30 -23.65 38.76
N THR A 497 19.49 -23.77 39.33
CA THR A 497 20.64 -24.42 38.70
C THR A 497 21.05 -25.61 39.55
N THR A 498 21.18 -26.77 38.92
CA THR A 498 21.67 -28.00 39.55
C THR A 498 22.88 -28.49 38.78
N THR A 499 23.98 -28.78 39.48
CA THR A 499 25.22 -29.23 38.86
C THR A 499 25.51 -30.68 39.23
N GLY A 500 25.96 -31.47 38.27
CA GLY A 500 26.47 -32.81 38.53
C GLY A 500 27.82 -32.78 39.28
N GLN A 501 28.27 -33.96 39.72
CA GLN A 501 29.56 -34.08 40.39
C GLN A 501 30.71 -33.71 39.47
N THR A 502 31.57 -32.80 39.92
CA THR A 502 32.86 -32.52 39.29
C THR A 502 33.91 -33.47 39.84
N LYS A 503 34.78 -33.98 38.96
CA LYS A 503 35.93 -34.82 39.33
C LYS A 503 37.23 -34.08 39.03
N ILE A 504 38.18 -34.10 39.96
CA ILE A 504 39.51 -33.51 39.78
C ILE A 504 40.58 -34.60 39.67
N ALA A 505 41.80 -34.21 39.30
CA ALA A 505 42.89 -35.11 38.92
C ALA A 505 43.25 -36.19 39.95
N ASN A 506 43.17 -35.86 41.24
CA ASN A 506 43.47 -36.78 42.35
C ASN A 506 42.35 -37.80 42.63
N GLY A 507 41.26 -37.77 41.85
CA GLY A 507 40.11 -38.67 41.99
C GLY A 507 39.03 -38.19 42.97
N GLU A 508 39.26 -37.08 43.67
CA GLU A 508 38.25 -36.45 44.53
C GLU A 508 37.06 -35.94 43.70
N ARG A 509 35.90 -35.94 44.33
CA ARG A 509 34.63 -35.51 43.72
C ARG A 509 33.97 -34.49 44.62
N TYR A 510 33.38 -33.47 44.02
CA TYR A 510 32.61 -32.48 44.78
C TYR A 510 31.36 -32.05 44.02
N ASP A 511 30.43 -31.48 44.77
CA ASP A 511 29.13 -31.02 44.30
C ASP A 511 28.95 -29.56 44.73
N THR A 512 28.69 -28.69 43.76
CA THR A 512 28.40 -27.27 44.00
C THR A 512 26.98 -27.04 44.51
N GLY A 513 26.18 -28.12 44.62
CA GLY A 513 24.81 -28.17 45.08
C GLY A 513 23.84 -27.38 44.21
N ALA A 514 22.59 -27.30 44.67
CA ALA A 514 21.56 -26.53 43.98
C ALA A 514 21.69 -25.03 44.30
N GLN A 515 21.59 -24.21 43.27
CA GLN A 515 21.50 -22.76 43.36
C GLN A 515 20.08 -22.30 43.04
N TRP A 516 19.63 -21.28 43.77
CA TRP A 516 18.37 -20.59 43.54
C TRP A 516 18.61 -19.09 43.44
N ASP A 517 18.19 -18.50 42.31
CA ASP A 517 18.25 -17.06 42.09
C ASP A 517 16.84 -16.48 41.99
N TYR A 518 16.62 -15.37 42.69
CA TYR A 518 15.39 -14.60 42.66
C TYR A 518 15.74 -13.20 42.17
N LYS A 519 15.25 -12.81 41.00
CA LYS A 519 15.55 -11.49 40.40
C LYS A 519 14.27 -10.71 40.21
N LEU A 520 14.21 -9.51 40.82
CA LEU A 520 13.14 -8.54 40.60
C LEU A 520 13.73 -7.27 40.00
N THR A 521 13.13 -6.77 38.93
CA THR A 521 13.52 -5.52 38.29
C THR A 521 12.26 -4.71 37.99
N TYR A 522 12.22 -3.45 38.39
CA TYR A 522 11.14 -2.51 38.13
C TYR A 522 11.71 -1.27 37.45
N ASN A 523 11.08 -0.81 36.40
CA ASN A 523 11.42 0.42 35.70
C ASN A 523 10.18 1.29 35.55
N HIS A 524 10.33 2.60 35.71
CA HIS A 524 9.24 3.55 35.56
C HIS A 524 9.72 4.79 34.83
N LYS A 525 8.97 5.16 33.80
CA LYS A 525 9.15 6.41 33.08
C LYS A 525 8.50 7.54 33.88
N LEU A 526 9.28 8.59 34.09
CA LEU A 526 8.87 9.79 34.80
C LEU A 526 8.67 10.94 33.79
N PRO A 527 7.96 12.02 34.16
CA PRO A 527 7.88 13.24 33.37
C PRO A 527 9.27 13.81 33.02
N ASP A 528 9.31 14.71 32.03
CA ASP A 528 10.52 15.41 31.59
C ASP A 528 11.65 14.48 31.11
N ASN A 529 11.26 13.40 30.42
CA ASN A 529 12.16 12.38 29.86
C ASN A 529 13.09 11.73 30.89
N GLN A 530 12.60 11.55 32.11
CA GLN A 530 13.31 10.87 33.19
C GLN A 530 12.85 9.41 33.30
N SER A 531 13.69 8.57 33.90
CA SER A 531 13.26 7.24 34.35
C SER A 531 13.96 6.85 35.63
N ILE A 532 13.33 5.93 36.36
CA ILE A 532 13.91 5.29 37.52
C ILE A 532 13.82 3.78 37.38
N LEU A 533 14.89 3.11 37.76
CA LEU A 533 14.98 1.66 37.84
C LEU A 533 15.31 1.26 39.27
N PHE A 534 14.68 0.20 39.73
CA PHE A 534 14.98 -0.48 40.97
C PHE A 534 15.15 -1.97 40.69
N TYR A 535 16.09 -2.60 41.39
CA TYR A 535 16.22 -4.06 41.34
C TYR A 535 16.53 -4.64 42.71
N TYR A 536 16.08 -5.87 42.91
CA TYR A 536 16.43 -6.70 44.06
C TYR A 536 16.70 -8.12 43.62
N TRP A 537 17.94 -8.57 43.79
CA TRP A 537 18.35 -9.92 43.45
C TRP A 537 18.84 -10.66 44.67
N ARG A 538 18.50 -11.94 44.76
CA ARG A 538 18.94 -12.85 45.81
C ARG A 538 19.47 -14.12 45.19
N GLU A 539 20.69 -14.48 45.53
CA GLU A 539 21.33 -15.72 45.13
C GLU A 539 21.52 -16.58 46.38
N ASN A 540 21.14 -17.85 46.31
CA ASN A 540 21.32 -18.80 47.40
C ASN A 540 21.89 -20.09 46.84
N GLN A 541 23.14 -20.39 47.18
CA GLN A 541 23.87 -21.55 46.70
C GLN A 541 24.33 -22.42 47.87
N TYR A 542 23.90 -23.67 47.88
CA TYR A 542 24.35 -24.64 48.86
C TYR A 542 25.63 -25.32 48.37
N THR A 543 26.80 -24.95 48.88
CA THR A 543 28.07 -25.54 48.41
C THR A 543 28.55 -26.67 49.34
N ASN A 544 29.01 -27.79 48.77
CA ASN A 544 29.71 -28.85 49.50
C ASN A 544 31.16 -28.97 48.97
N PRO A 545 32.10 -28.16 49.47
CA PRO A 545 33.46 -28.06 48.92
C PRO A 545 34.32 -29.31 49.18
N ILE A 546 35.43 -29.42 48.44
CA ILE A 546 36.42 -30.52 48.48
C ILE A 546 37.07 -30.73 49.86
N VAL A 547 37.05 -29.72 50.75
CA VAL A 547 37.66 -29.83 52.08
C VAL A 547 36.60 -30.27 53.11
N PRO A 548 36.82 -31.35 53.88
CA PRO A 548 35.81 -31.96 54.78
C PRO A 548 35.32 -31.10 55.97
N SER A 549 35.62 -29.81 56.04
CA SER A 549 35.36 -28.99 57.25
C SER A 549 34.26 -27.93 57.14
N ASP A 550 33.82 -27.49 55.97
CA ASP A 550 32.87 -26.37 55.89
C ASP A 550 31.81 -26.56 54.79
N THR A 551 30.61 -27.01 55.18
CA THR A 551 29.41 -26.74 54.39
C THR A 551 29.14 -25.24 54.45
N SER A 552 29.35 -24.52 53.36
CA SER A 552 29.05 -23.09 53.28
C SER A 552 27.79 -22.87 52.44
N ASN A 553 26.77 -22.23 53.03
CA ASN A 553 25.67 -21.67 52.26
C ASN A 553 26.06 -20.26 51.81
N ALA A 554 26.29 -20.08 50.51
CA ALA A 554 26.58 -18.78 49.93
C ALA A 554 25.27 -18.04 49.68
N LEU A 555 25.02 -16.99 50.46
CA LEU A 555 23.85 -16.14 50.32
C LEU A 555 24.31 -14.76 49.89
N ALA A 556 23.75 -14.25 48.80
CA ALA A 556 24.00 -12.90 48.33
C ALA A 556 22.69 -12.15 48.11
N HIS A 557 22.68 -10.88 48.50
CA HIS A 557 21.62 -9.93 48.24
C HIS A 557 22.21 -8.73 47.50
N TYR A 558 21.56 -8.36 46.41
CA TYR A 558 21.86 -7.15 45.66
C TYR A 558 20.63 -6.27 45.64
N PHE A 559 20.84 -4.99 45.90
CA PHE A 559 19.83 -3.97 45.77
C PHE A 559 20.45 -2.76 45.12
N GLY A 560 19.72 -2.15 44.19
CA GLY A 560 20.21 -0.94 43.56
C GLY A 560 19.12 -0.15 42.88
N THR A 561 19.50 1.08 42.55
CA THR A 561 18.64 2.02 41.83
C THR A 561 19.44 2.77 40.79
N MET A 562 18.78 3.11 39.70
CA MET A 562 19.31 3.97 38.66
C MET A 562 18.29 5.06 38.37
N TRP A 563 18.73 6.30 38.38
CA TRP A 563 17.99 7.41 37.78
C TRP A 563 18.62 7.77 36.45
N SER A 564 17.80 8.01 35.44
CA SER A 564 18.26 8.48 34.14
C SER A 564 17.46 9.67 33.63
N LYS A 565 18.08 10.50 32.82
CA LYS A 565 17.44 11.62 32.14
C LYS A 565 17.95 11.72 30.71
N LYS A 566 17.04 11.70 29.74
CA LYS A 566 17.37 12.09 28.36
C LYS A 566 17.50 13.61 28.31
N LEU A 567 18.67 14.08 27.90
CA LEU A 567 18.96 15.49 27.73
C LEU A 567 18.38 15.99 26.41
N ASP A 568 18.44 15.14 25.38
CA ASP A 568 17.86 15.30 24.05
C ASP A 568 17.67 13.93 23.39
N GLU A 569 17.42 13.89 22.07
CA GLU A 569 17.24 12.64 21.32
C GLU A 569 18.51 11.78 21.20
N GLN A 570 19.69 12.38 21.36
CA GLN A 570 20.99 11.74 21.21
C GLN A 570 21.68 11.44 22.53
N HIS A 571 21.37 12.18 23.60
CA HIS A 571 22.14 12.16 24.84
C HIS A 571 21.28 11.80 26.05
N ALA A 572 21.78 10.86 26.87
CA ALA A 572 21.18 10.53 28.15
C ALA A 572 22.24 10.43 29.26
N PHE A 573 21.90 10.92 30.44
CA PHE A 573 22.74 10.86 31.63
C PHE A 573 22.12 9.93 32.67
N ARG A 574 22.98 9.26 33.46
CA ARG A 574 22.58 8.25 34.45
C ARG A 574 23.36 8.39 35.75
N VAL A 575 22.70 8.07 36.85
CA VAL A 575 23.29 7.91 38.18
C VAL A 575 22.85 6.57 38.76
N THR A 576 23.78 5.79 39.30
CA THR A 576 23.50 4.49 39.93
C THR A 576 23.99 4.44 41.37
N LEU A 577 23.25 3.72 42.20
CA LEU A 577 23.64 3.38 43.57
C LEU A 577 23.32 1.91 43.82
N ASP A 578 24.32 1.15 44.24
CA ASP A 578 24.23 -0.29 44.37
C ASP A 578 24.85 -0.77 45.67
N VAL A 579 24.22 -1.78 46.24
CA VAL A 579 24.74 -2.45 47.42
C VAL A 579 24.63 -3.95 47.26
N MET A 580 25.70 -4.62 47.64
CA MET A 580 25.76 -6.07 47.77
C MET A 580 26.01 -6.42 49.24
N LYS A 581 25.29 -7.42 49.74
CA LYS A 581 25.56 -8.06 51.02
C LYS A 581 25.66 -9.56 50.81
N THR A 582 26.71 -10.18 51.32
CA THR A 582 26.90 -11.62 51.16
C THR A 582 27.59 -12.26 52.37
N ASN A 583 27.25 -13.52 52.62
CA ASN A 583 27.85 -14.40 53.61
C ASN A 583 28.20 -15.73 52.93
N GLY A 584 29.24 -16.42 53.43
CA GLY A 584 29.69 -17.70 52.91
C GLY A 584 30.63 -17.60 51.68
N SER A 585 31.14 -18.75 51.26
CA SER A 585 32.05 -18.89 50.12
C SER A 585 31.38 -18.56 48.80
N ARG A 586 31.93 -17.58 48.07
CA ARG A 586 31.56 -17.32 46.67
C ARG A 586 32.60 -17.79 45.66
N TYR A 587 33.69 -18.40 46.13
CA TYR A 587 34.76 -18.84 45.25
C TYR A 587 34.51 -20.26 44.77
N ALA A 588 34.63 -20.49 43.47
CA ALA A 588 34.69 -21.84 42.94
C ALA A 588 35.94 -22.55 43.49
N GLY A 589 35.75 -23.48 44.43
CA GLY A 589 36.83 -24.19 45.13
C GLY A 589 37.82 -24.94 44.22
N ILE A 590 37.44 -25.19 42.96
CA ILE A 590 38.27 -25.82 41.94
C ILE A 590 39.52 -25.03 41.55
N ASN A 591 39.56 -23.73 41.87
CA ASN A 591 40.61 -22.80 41.46
C ASN A 591 41.35 -22.16 42.64
N ASN A 592 41.11 -22.65 43.87
CA ASN A 592 41.72 -22.06 45.05
C ASN A 592 43.11 -22.67 45.28
N ASP A 593 44.11 -22.15 44.57
CA ASP A 593 45.49 -22.56 44.78
C ASP A 593 46.00 -22.11 46.15
N PHE A 594 46.79 -22.96 46.77
CA PHE A 594 47.42 -22.66 48.05
C PHE A 594 48.65 -21.76 47.83
N VAL A 595 48.76 -20.66 48.59
CA VAL A 595 49.97 -19.85 48.68
C VAL A 595 51.13 -20.67 49.25
N THR A 596 52.36 -20.18 49.14
CA THR A 596 53.61 -20.87 49.56
C THR A 596 53.59 -21.42 51.00
N ASN A 597 52.69 -20.92 51.85
CA ASN A 597 52.50 -21.33 53.24
C ASN A 597 51.37 -22.37 53.44
N GLY A 598 50.79 -22.93 52.38
CA GLY A 598 49.74 -23.94 52.44
C GLY A 598 48.33 -23.40 52.73
N ASN A 599 48.10 -22.08 52.69
CA ASN A 599 46.78 -21.47 52.87
C ASN A 599 46.11 -21.18 51.52
N PRO A 600 44.79 -21.27 51.39
CA PRO A 600 44.12 -20.94 50.14
C PRO A 600 44.31 -19.45 49.80
N GLN A 601 44.50 -19.13 48.51
CA GLN A 601 44.65 -17.75 48.04
C GLN A 601 43.45 -16.88 48.40
N TYR A 602 42.24 -17.45 48.41
CA TYR A 602 41.02 -16.80 48.87
C TYR A 602 40.29 -17.68 49.89
N THR A 603 39.79 -17.09 50.96
CA THR A 603 39.11 -17.83 52.05
C THR A 603 37.72 -17.27 52.25
N ASP A 604 36.83 -18.10 52.80
CA ASP A 604 35.44 -17.69 52.99
C ASP A 604 35.38 -16.52 53.96
N VAL A 605 34.57 -15.52 53.61
CA VAL A 605 34.41 -14.30 54.41
C VAL A 605 32.95 -14.11 54.76
N ASP A 606 32.69 -13.91 56.05
CA ASP A 606 31.35 -13.57 56.52
C ASP A 606 31.14 -12.05 56.52
N GLY A 607 29.90 -11.62 56.26
CA GLY A 607 29.49 -10.22 56.36
C GLY A 607 30.09 -9.30 55.31
N ARG A 608 30.42 -9.81 54.11
CA ARG A 608 30.90 -8.97 53.00
C ARG A 608 29.81 -7.98 52.60
N THR A 609 30.18 -6.70 52.53
CA THR A 609 29.29 -5.63 52.06
C THR A 609 30.03 -4.74 51.06
N LYS A 610 29.45 -4.51 49.89
CA LYS A 610 30.00 -3.61 48.85
C LYS A 610 28.99 -2.51 48.53
N TYR A 611 29.44 -1.27 48.52
CA TYR A 611 28.70 -0.12 48.05
C TYR A 611 29.34 0.39 46.76
N THR A 612 28.53 0.66 45.74
CA THR A 612 28.98 1.18 44.44
C THR A 612 28.16 2.41 44.08
N VAL A 613 28.82 3.44 43.59
CA VAL A 613 28.19 4.64 43.02
C VAL A 613 28.68 4.80 41.60
N GLY A 614 27.77 5.05 40.67
CA GLY A 614 28.07 5.15 39.24
C GLY A 614 27.50 6.41 38.58
N LEU A 615 28.21 6.88 37.57
CA LEU A 615 27.77 7.89 36.62
C LEU A 615 27.85 7.30 35.22
N GLY A 616 26.80 7.49 34.43
CA GLY A 616 26.72 6.97 33.07
C GLY A 616 26.31 8.04 32.05
N TYR A 617 26.76 7.89 30.82
CA TYR A 617 26.39 8.75 29.69
C TYR A 617 26.20 7.91 28.43
N ASP A 618 25.03 8.02 27.80
CA ASP A 618 24.73 7.41 26.49
C ASP A 618 24.76 8.48 25.40
N ILE A 619 25.33 8.09 24.26
CA ILE A 619 25.38 8.87 23.02
C ILE A 619 24.84 8.00 21.88
N LYS A 620 23.69 8.38 21.34
CA LYS A 620 23.18 7.86 20.07
C LYS A 620 23.82 8.66 18.94
N ILE A 621 24.87 8.09 18.35
CA ILE A 621 25.67 8.72 17.27
C ILE A 621 24.81 8.87 16.01
N ASN A 622 24.00 7.85 15.70
CA ASN A 622 23.02 7.87 14.62
C ASN A 622 21.95 6.79 14.88
N ALA A 623 21.04 6.56 13.91
CA ALA A 623 19.99 5.56 14.04
C ALA A 623 20.47 4.11 14.23
N LYS A 624 21.71 3.80 13.86
CA LYS A 624 22.32 2.46 13.86
C LYS A 624 23.53 2.35 14.79
N SER A 625 23.88 3.37 15.58
CA SER A 625 25.11 3.35 16.37
C SER A 625 24.97 4.11 17.69
N ASN A 626 25.45 3.51 18.77
CA ASN A 626 25.47 4.13 20.09
C ASN A 626 26.77 3.85 20.85
N LEU A 627 27.09 4.75 21.78
CA LEU A 627 28.21 4.67 22.71
C LEU A 627 27.69 4.88 24.13
N SER A 628 28.00 3.98 25.05
CA SER A 628 27.76 4.13 26.49
C SER A 628 29.09 4.24 27.22
N LEU A 629 29.19 5.21 28.11
CA LEU A 629 30.31 5.40 29.02
C LEU A 629 29.80 5.30 30.45
N ASP A 630 30.44 4.50 31.29
CA ASP A 630 30.10 4.35 32.70
C ASP A 630 31.37 4.46 33.55
N LEU A 631 31.32 5.29 34.59
CA LEU A 631 32.34 5.44 35.61
C LEU A 631 31.75 5.04 36.95
N GLN A 632 32.39 4.12 37.65
CA GLN A 632 31.94 3.66 38.96
C GLN A 632 33.06 3.73 39.98
N THR A 633 32.71 3.97 41.24
CA THR A 633 33.60 3.77 42.39
C THR A 633 32.92 2.85 43.38
N PHE A 634 33.71 2.04 44.07
CA PHE A 634 33.18 1.15 45.09
C PHE A 634 34.02 1.13 46.36
N ARG A 635 33.35 0.76 47.44
CA ARG A 635 33.97 0.38 48.71
C ARG A 635 33.39 -0.95 49.15
N MET A 636 34.26 -1.95 49.31
CA MET A 636 33.90 -3.29 49.78
C MET A 636 34.56 -3.55 51.12
N LYS A 637 33.81 -4.10 52.07
CA LYS A 637 34.29 -4.53 53.37
C LYS A 637 34.03 -6.02 53.49
N ASP A 638 35.09 -6.79 53.67
CA ASP A 638 35.03 -8.19 54.04
C ASP A 638 35.10 -8.29 55.57
N GLY A 639 34.31 -9.20 56.15
CA GLY A 639 34.48 -9.55 57.56
C GLY A 639 35.70 -10.45 57.77
N LYS A 640 35.79 -11.05 58.95
CA LYS A 640 36.88 -11.98 59.28
C LYS A 640 36.73 -13.23 58.44
N SER A 641 37.83 -13.76 57.91
CA SER A 641 37.75 -15.01 57.14
C SER A 641 37.69 -16.24 58.04
N THR A 642 37.14 -17.34 57.51
CA THR A 642 37.11 -18.65 58.17
C THR A 642 38.52 -19.19 58.46
N ALA A 643 39.50 -18.81 57.63
CA ALA A 643 40.92 -19.09 57.85
C ALA A 643 41.62 -18.11 58.83
N GLY A 644 40.86 -17.27 59.52
CA GLY A 644 41.36 -16.36 60.55
C GLY A 644 42.01 -15.08 60.03
N GLN A 645 41.93 -14.76 58.74
CA GLN A 645 42.45 -13.51 58.19
C GLN A 645 41.64 -12.31 58.74
N PRO A 646 42.29 -11.18 59.03
CA PRO A 646 41.62 -9.99 59.55
C PRO A 646 40.65 -9.42 58.52
N ALA A 647 39.58 -8.78 59.00
CA ALA A 647 38.63 -8.07 58.14
C ALA A 647 39.34 -7.06 57.23
N THR A 648 39.05 -7.10 55.93
CA THR A 648 39.73 -6.29 54.90
C THR A 648 38.77 -5.28 54.30
N THR A 649 39.28 -4.11 53.91
CA THR A 649 38.49 -3.12 53.17
C THR A 649 39.20 -2.85 51.86
N TYR A 650 38.43 -2.96 50.78
CA TYR A 650 38.85 -2.71 49.41
C TYR A 650 38.18 -1.43 48.92
N THR A 651 38.93 -0.65 48.16
CA THR A 651 38.41 0.51 47.43
C THR A 651 38.89 0.43 45.99
N GLY A 652 38.04 0.88 45.08
CA GLY A 652 38.35 0.79 43.67
C GLY A 652 37.47 1.67 42.81
N PHE A 653 37.79 1.65 41.53
CA PHE A 653 36.99 2.29 40.50
C PHE A 653 37.01 1.46 39.22
N ASN A 654 35.95 1.63 38.44
CA ASN A 654 35.72 0.94 37.19
C ASN A 654 35.37 1.95 36.10
N VAL A 655 35.86 1.70 34.88
CA VAL A 655 35.49 2.45 33.68
C VAL A 655 35.02 1.47 32.63
N LEU A 656 33.81 1.67 32.11
CA LEU A 656 33.23 0.90 31.01
C LEU A 656 32.98 1.84 29.82
N ALA A 657 33.41 1.42 28.65
CA ALA A 657 33.01 1.99 27.38
C ALA A 657 32.43 0.88 26.49
N LYS A 658 31.21 1.06 25.97
CA LYS A 658 30.53 0.11 25.08
C LYS A 658 30.11 0.83 23.81
N TYR A 659 30.50 0.29 22.67
CA TYR A 659 30.07 0.75 21.35
C TYR A 659 29.27 -0.35 20.66
N ASN A 660 28.14 0.03 20.10
CA ASN A 660 27.19 -0.87 19.47
C ASN A 660 26.85 -0.31 18.08
N ARG A 661 26.83 -1.17 17.05
CA ARG A 661 26.48 -0.79 15.68
C ARG A 661 25.69 -1.87 14.96
N ASP A 662 24.54 -1.45 14.43
CA ASP A 662 23.71 -2.21 13.49
C ASP A 662 24.12 -1.89 12.05
N PHE A 663 23.91 -2.82 11.12
CA PHE A 663 24.29 -2.67 9.71
C PHE A 663 23.12 -2.85 8.76
#